data_AF-A0A087HB38-F1
#
_entry.id   AF-A0A087HB38-F1
#
_cell.length_a   1.000
_cell.length_b   1.000
_cell.length_c   1.000
_cell.angle_alpha   90.00
_cell.angle_beta   90.00
_cell.angle_gamma   90.00
#
_symmetry.space_group_name_H-M   'P 1'
#
loop_
_entity.id
_entity.type
_entity.pdbx_description
1 polymer ?
#
loop_
_entity_poly.entity_id
_entity_poly.type
_entity_poly.pdbx_seq_one_letter_code
_entity_poly.pdbx_strand_id
1 'polypeptide(L)'
;MAAMNTTDFQNCFIFILICFFSLLCYSLYFKKPKDSRACDLPPSPPSLPIIGHLHLLLSPLTHKSLQKLSSKYGTFLHIRIFNTPVILVSSASVAHEIFKAQDVNISSRGAPAIDESLVFGSSGIVTAPYGDYWKFIKKLMVTKLFRPQALEQSRGVRAEELQRFYGSILDKARKNENIDIGKEAMMLMNNNLCRMIMGRCLSKENGEAERIRGLVDESKALTKKIFLAAILRRPLEKLRIPLFKRDIMGVSNRFSELLERILVEHKDNPDEEHQRTDMMDVLLAAYGDENAEFKITMNHVKSFFVEFFIGGSDTSMQTIQWTMAEIINNSSVLERLRDEIDSFVGKTRLIQETDISNLPYLQAVVKEGLRLHPPSPLVVRMFQKSCEIKGFYIPEKTTLVINTYALMRDPDSWEDPNEFKPERFIDSSRSGQEDERKQALKYLPFGGGRRGCPGVNLANIFVGTTIGVMVQCFDWKIEGDKEPDQIFVLGTDTSAQTTQWTMAEIINNPNILKRLKEEIDSVVGKTRLIQETDLPNGSTKEGLRLHPPGPLLTRTFEESCEIKGFYIPKKSTLHVNVYAVMRDPNSWENPDEFKPERFLTSSRSEKEDEIREQALKIKGEKVNMEEAPAGMILAMAHPLKCTPIVRIDPSTLSFAVN
;
A
#
# COMPACT_ATOMS: atom_id res chain seq x y z
N MET A 1 -49.63 29.59 19.29
CA MET A 1 -49.58 28.57 20.36
C MET A 1 -49.06 27.21 19.89
N ALA A 2 -49.51 26.66 18.76
CA ALA A 2 -49.02 25.35 18.28
C ALA A 2 -47.51 25.30 17.89
N ALA A 3 -46.93 26.40 17.39
CA ALA A 3 -45.52 26.47 16.99
C ALA A 3 -44.53 26.65 18.16
N MET A 4 -44.97 27.12 19.33
CA MET A 4 -44.12 27.23 20.54
C MET A 4 -43.95 25.86 21.21
N ASN A 5 -45.00 25.04 21.22
CA ASN A 5 -44.97 23.73 21.89
C ASN A 5 -44.10 22.69 21.16
N THR A 6 -43.89 22.82 19.85
CA THR A 6 -43.03 21.91 19.07
C THR A 6 -41.54 22.19 19.26
N THR A 7 -41.15 23.45 19.47
CA THR A 7 -39.75 23.84 19.72
C THR A 7 -39.29 23.35 21.09
N ASP A 8 -40.16 23.43 22.11
CA ASP A 8 -39.87 22.92 23.45
C ASP A 8 -39.70 21.40 23.48
N PHE A 9 -40.50 20.66 22.70
CA PHE A 9 -40.38 19.19 22.65
C PHE A 9 -39.08 18.74 21.97
N GLN A 10 -38.65 19.41 20.90
CA GLN A 10 -37.34 19.15 20.26
C GLN A 10 -36.18 19.49 21.20
N ASN A 11 -36.26 20.62 21.92
CA ASN A 11 -35.23 21.01 22.88
C ASN A 11 -35.16 20.04 24.07
N CYS A 12 -36.30 19.57 24.57
CA CYS A 12 -36.37 18.54 25.60
C CYS A 12 -35.79 17.22 25.12
N PHE A 13 -36.07 16.83 23.88
CA PHE A 13 -35.52 15.60 23.29
C PHE A 13 -34.00 15.68 23.10
N ILE A 14 -33.48 16.81 22.63
CA ILE A 14 -32.03 17.07 22.52
C ILE A 14 -31.38 17.07 23.91
N PHE A 15 -32.01 17.69 24.90
CA PHE A 15 -31.50 17.72 26.28
C PHE A 15 -31.47 16.31 26.90
N ILE A 16 -32.51 15.51 26.70
CA ILE A 16 -32.55 14.10 27.13
C ILE A 16 -31.44 13.30 26.45
N LEU A 17 -31.20 13.50 25.15
CA LEU A 17 -30.09 12.84 24.44
C LEU A 17 -28.72 13.26 24.98
N ILE A 18 -28.51 14.55 25.28
CA ILE A 18 -27.25 15.06 25.87
C ILE A 18 -27.06 14.50 27.29
N CYS A 19 -28.11 14.48 28.11
CA CYS A 19 -28.07 13.90 29.46
C CYS A 19 -27.81 12.39 29.39
N PHE A 20 -28.45 11.66 28.48
CA PHE A 20 -28.22 10.23 28.30
C PHE A 20 -26.79 9.94 27.81
N PHE A 21 -26.29 10.75 26.87
CA PHE A 21 -24.90 10.65 26.41
C PHE A 21 -23.91 10.98 27.53
N SER A 22 -24.19 12.00 28.35
CA SER A 22 -23.37 12.38 29.50
C SER A 22 -23.38 11.33 30.61
N LEU A 23 -24.54 10.73 30.92
CA LEU A 23 -24.68 9.62 31.87
C LEU A 23 -24.01 8.34 31.34
N LEU A 24 -24.10 8.08 30.04
CA LEU A 24 -23.39 6.97 29.41
C LEU A 24 -21.88 7.18 29.51
N CYS A 25 -21.37 8.36 29.14
CA CYS A 25 -19.97 8.74 29.31
C CYS A 25 -19.51 8.66 30.77
N TYR A 26 -20.31 9.16 31.72
CA TYR A 26 -20.03 9.09 33.16
C TYR A 26 -19.98 7.63 33.64
N SER A 27 -20.96 6.80 33.26
CA SER A 27 -20.97 5.38 33.65
C SER A 27 -19.81 4.59 33.06
N LEU A 28 -19.35 4.95 31.85
CA LEU A 28 -18.20 4.34 31.19
C LEU A 28 -16.86 4.84 31.75
N TYR A 29 -16.80 6.07 32.29
CA TYR A 29 -15.60 6.65 32.89
C TYR A 29 -15.41 6.22 34.35
N PHE A 30 -16.51 6.12 35.11
CA PHE A 30 -16.47 5.81 36.56
C PHE A 30 -16.72 4.34 36.91
N LYS A 31 -17.22 3.49 35.99
CA LYS A 31 -17.13 2.04 36.18
C LYS A 31 -15.70 1.58 35.90
N LYS A 32 -14.87 1.59 36.95
CA LYS A 32 -13.65 0.78 36.94
C LYS A 32 -14.05 -0.69 36.65
N PRO A 33 -13.43 -1.36 35.67
CA PRO A 33 -13.69 -2.78 35.45
C PRO A 33 -13.40 -3.53 36.75
N LYS A 34 -14.37 -4.35 37.16
CA LYS A 34 -14.34 -5.15 38.39
C LYS A 34 -13.47 -6.42 38.21
N ASP A 35 -12.40 -6.32 37.42
CA ASP A 35 -11.41 -7.37 37.25
C ASP A 35 -10.22 -7.05 38.14
N SER A 36 -10.03 -7.86 39.18
CA SER A 36 -8.91 -7.78 40.13
C SER A 36 -7.53 -7.93 39.49
N ARG A 37 -7.45 -8.27 38.19
CA ARG A 37 -6.22 -8.38 37.37
C ARG A 37 -6.00 -7.24 36.37
N ALA A 38 -6.91 -6.25 36.31
CA ALA A 38 -6.76 -5.10 35.41
C ALA A 38 -5.57 -4.18 35.77
N CYS A 39 -4.91 -4.41 36.91
CA CYS A 39 -3.73 -3.65 37.35
C CYS A 39 -2.42 -4.07 36.66
N ASP A 40 -2.40 -5.17 35.89
CA ASP A 40 -1.19 -5.72 35.27
C ASP A 40 -1.22 -5.64 33.73
N LEU A 41 -1.98 -4.69 33.15
CA LEU A 41 -1.94 -4.44 31.71
C LEU A 41 -0.73 -3.56 31.34
N PRO A 42 -0.20 -3.67 30.11
CA PRO A 42 0.85 -2.77 29.65
C PRO A 42 0.44 -1.29 29.72
N PRO A 43 1.40 -0.35 29.75
CA PRO A 43 1.11 1.08 29.77
C PRO A 43 0.14 1.49 28.65
N SER A 44 -0.79 2.38 28.98
CA SER A 44 -1.82 2.87 28.03
C SER A 44 -1.76 4.38 27.94
N PRO A 45 -1.80 4.95 26.72
CA PRO A 45 -2.04 6.38 26.56
C PRO A 45 -3.45 6.78 27.07
N PRO A 46 -3.74 8.09 27.17
CA PRO A 46 -5.09 8.56 27.46
C PRO A 46 -6.09 8.08 26.40
N SER A 47 -7.21 7.52 26.85
CA SER A 47 -8.28 7.01 25.99
C SER A 47 -9.56 7.84 26.15
N LEU A 48 -10.30 8.06 25.07
CA LEU A 48 -11.63 8.68 25.12
C LEU A 48 -12.71 7.62 25.37
N PRO A 49 -13.83 7.97 26.04
CA PRO A 49 -14.97 7.07 26.18
C PRO A 49 -15.46 6.56 24.83
N ILE A 50 -15.95 5.31 24.78
CA ILE A 50 -16.54 4.64 23.61
C ILE A 50 -15.54 4.33 22.48
N ILE A 51 -14.80 5.33 21.97
CA ILE A 51 -13.90 5.17 20.82
C ILE A 51 -12.49 4.71 21.20
N GLY A 52 -12.12 4.82 22.48
CA GLY A 52 -10.80 4.47 22.98
C GLY A 52 -9.71 5.39 22.40
N HIS A 53 -8.72 4.78 21.74
CA HIS A 53 -7.56 5.45 21.16
C HIS A 53 -7.70 5.71 19.67
N LEU A 54 -8.87 5.46 19.07
CA LEU A 54 -9.10 5.69 17.63
C LEU A 54 -8.72 7.11 17.20
N HIS A 55 -9.00 8.10 18.05
CA HIS A 55 -8.65 9.51 17.84
C HIS A 55 -7.14 9.77 17.65
N LEU A 56 -6.26 8.89 18.15
CA LEU A 56 -4.81 8.97 17.97
C LEU A 56 -4.33 8.27 16.68
N LEU A 57 -5.23 7.59 15.96
CA LEU A 57 -4.93 6.73 14.81
C LEU A 57 -5.57 7.22 13.51
N LEU A 58 -6.13 8.44 13.50
CA LEU A 58 -6.85 9.01 12.35
C LEU A 58 -5.95 9.47 11.19
N SER A 59 -4.62 9.43 11.36
CA SER A 59 -3.67 9.76 10.30
C SER A 59 -3.71 8.75 9.15
N PRO A 60 -3.54 9.19 7.89
CA PRO A 60 -3.32 8.28 6.76
C PRO A 60 -2.06 7.43 6.94
N LEU A 61 -1.06 7.90 7.71
CA LEU A 61 0.18 7.19 8.05
C LEU A 61 0.06 6.53 9.43
N THR A 62 -0.78 5.50 9.53
CA THR A 62 -1.08 4.85 10.81
C THR A 62 0.19 4.31 11.50
N HIS A 63 1.13 3.75 10.74
CA HIS A 63 2.39 3.23 11.29
C HIS A 63 3.27 4.32 11.93
N LYS A 64 3.30 5.53 11.36
CA LYS A 64 4.01 6.67 11.97
C LYS A 64 3.30 7.23 13.19
N SER A 65 1.97 7.27 13.15
CA SER A 65 1.18 7.69 14.32
C SER A 65 1.40 6.74 15.50
N LEU A 66 1.44 5.43 15.22
CA LEU A 66 1.79 4.42 16.21
C LEU A 66 3.25 4.55 16.68
N GLN A 67 4.20 4.86 15.79
CA GLN A 67 5.59 5.13 16.19
C GLN A 67 5.67 6.34 17.14
N LYS A 68 5.05 7.47 16.79
CA LYS A 68 5.00 8.68 17.64
C LYS A 68 4.39 8.38 19.00
N LEU A 69 3.36 7.53 19.05
CA LEU A 69 2.77 7.06 20.29
C LEU A 69 3.77 6.24 21.12
N SER A 70 4.46 5.29 20.49
CA SER A 70 5.48 4.47 21.14
C SER A 70 6.66 5.30 21.66
N SER A 71 7.12 6.30 20.91
CA SER A 71 8.19 7.20 21.34
C SER A 71 7.79 8.05 22.56
N LYS A 72 6.50 8.32 22.75
CA LYS A 72 6.01 9.14 23.88
C LYS A 72 5.67 8.32 25.12
N TYR A 73 5.06 7.15 24.96
CA TYR A 73 4.51 6.37 26.08
C TYR A 73 5.28 5.08 26.38
N GLY A 74 6.25 4.71 25.52
CA GLY A 74 7.03 3.49 25.62
C GLY A 74 6.78 2.52 24.46
N THR A 75 7.70 1.58 24.24
CA THR A 75 7.71 0.69 23.07
C THR A 75 6.81 -0.54 23.17
N PHE A 76 6.12 -0.72 24.30
CA PHE A 76 5.16 -1.79 24.56
C PHE A 76 3.91 -1.21 25.21
N LEU A 77 2.83 -1.06 24.43
CA LEU A 77 1.63 -0.33 24.86
C LEU A 77 0.37 -1.17 24.71
N HIS A 78 -0.56 -0.94 25.62
CA HIS A 78 -1.93 -1.38 25.49
C HIS A 78 -2.77 -0.21 24.96
N ILE A 79 -3.39 -0.40 23.80
CA ILE A 79 -4.36 0.52 23.23
C ILE A 79 -5.68 -0.20 22.98
N ARG A 80 -6.72 0.57 22.71
CA ARG A 80 -8.09 0.07 22.49
C ARG A 80 -8.71 0.84 21.35
N ILE A 81 -9.25 0.12 20.38
CA ILE A 81 -10.05 0.70 19.28
C ILE A 81 -11.48 0.25 19.54
N PHE A 82 -12.35 1.19 19.92
CA PHE A 82 -13.64 0.85 20.56
C PHE A 82 -13.44 -0.08 21.77
N ASN A 83 -14.10 -1.25 21.78
CA ASN A 83 -13.95 -2.28 22.80
C ASN A 83 -12.94 -3.38 22.41
N THR A 84 -12.18 -3.19 21.34
CA THR A 84 -11.19 -4.18 20.85
C THR A 84 -9.81 -3.85 21.44
N PRO A 85 -9.26 -4.69 22.33
CA PRO A 85 -7.93 -4.48 22.90
C PRO A 85 -6.83 -4.78 21.87
N VAL A 86 -5.79 -3.95 21.88
CA VAL A 86 -4.65 -4.03 20.99
C VAL A 86 -3.37 -3.86 21.80
N ILE A 87 -2.41 -4.75 21.61
CA ILE A 87 -1.03 -4.61 22.09
C ILE A 87 -0.18 -4.09 20.94
N LEU A 88 0.41 -2.92 21.13
CA LEU A 88 1.34 -2.29 20.21
C LEU A 88 2.77 -2.59 20.66
N VAL A 89 3.57 -3.15 19.75
CA VAL A 89 4.99 -3.43 19.96
C VAL A 89 5.81 -2.62 18.95
N SER A 90 6.82 -1.90 19.41
CA SER A 90 7.73 -1.12 18.57
C SER A 90 9.22 -1.34 18.90
N SER A 91 9.54 -2.28 19.79
CA SER A 91 10.92 -2.67 20.11
C SER A 91 11.25 -4.06 19.60
N ALA A 92 12.46 -4.22 19.07
CA ALA A 92 12.99 -5.51 18.60
C ALA A 92 13.05 -6.56 19.72
N SER A 93 13.48 -6.15 20.93
CA SER A 93 13.60 -7.05 22.08
C SER A 93 12.27 -7.70 22.47
N VAL A 94 11.20 -6.89 22.52
CA VAL A 94 9.85 -7.33 22.89
C VAL A 94 9.24 -8.19 21.79
N ALA A 95 9.41 -7.79 20.52
CA ALA A 95 8.95 -8.59 19.39
C ALA A 95 9.62 -9.98 19.39
N HIS A 96 10.93 -10.05 19.70
CA HIS A 96 11.63 -11.31 19.82
C HIS A 96 11.04 -12.22 20.90
N GLU A 97 10.86 -11.70 22.11
CA GLU A 97 10.31 -12.46 23.23
C GLU A 97 8.95 -13.07 22.85
N ILE A 98 8.09 -12.27 22.21
CA ILE A 98 6.78 -12.71 21.74
C ILE A 98 6.90 -13.79 20.67
N PHE A 99 7.74 -13.62 19.65
CA PHE A 99 7.93 -14.64 18.62
C PHE A 99 8.59 -15.91 19.16
N LYS A 100 9.40 -15.83 20.22
CA LYS A 100 10.04 -17.00 20.82
C LYS A 100 9.07 -17.77 21.73
N ALA A 101 8.39 -17.07 22.62
CA ALA A 101 7.57 -17.69 23.66
C ALA A 101 6.11 -17.93 23.22
N GLN A 102 5.58 -17.11 22.31
CA GLN A 102 4.16 -17.07 21.98
C GLN A 102 3.84 -17.39 20.52
N ASP A 103 4.79 -17.85 19.70
CA ASP A 103 4.62 -18.07 18.25
C ASP A 103 3.30 -18.79 17.87
N VAL A 104 3.04 -19.95 18.48
CA VAL A 104 1.80 -20.72 18.25
C VAL A 104 0.58 -19.93 18.72
N ASN A 105 0.68 -19.28 19.88
CA ASN A 105 -0.40 -18.50 20.48
C ASN A 105 -0.78 -17.28 19.61
N ILE A 106 0.18 -16.67 18.92
CA ILE A 106 -0.06 -15.52 18.02
C ILE A 106 -0.19 -15.92 16.56
N SER A 107 -0.26 -17.21 16.23
CA SER A 107 -0.28 -17.68 14.83
C SER A 107 -1.59 -17.41 14.09
N SER A 108 -2.61 -16.81 14.71
CA SER A 108 -3.86 -16.41 14.05
C SER A 108 -3.92 -14.89 13.83
N ARG A 109 -4.77 -14.43 12.91
CA ARG A 109 -5.02 -12.98 12.66
C ARG A 109 -6.39 -12.49 13.12
N GLY A 110 -7.17 -13.35 13.76
CA GLY A 110 -8.60 -13.11 14.05
C GLY A 110 -9.51 -13.58 12.93
N ALA A 111 -10.81 -13.38 13.11
CA ALA A 111 -11.79 -13.68 12.07
C ALA A 111 -11.66 -12.64 10.94
N PRO A 112 -11.74 -13.05 9.65
CA PRO A 112 -11.70 -12.11 8.54
C PRO A 112 -12.90 -11.17 8.56
N ALA A 113 -12.92 -10.14 7.72
CA ALA A 113 -14.09 -9.25 7.64
C ALA A 113 -15.33 -9.99 7.11
N ILE A 114 -15.16 -10.75 6.04
CA ILE A 114 -16.21 -11.53 5.35
C ILE A 114 -15.60 -12.90 5.02
N ASP A 115 -16.17 -13.97 5.56
CA ASP A 115 -15.58 -15.31 5.48
C ASP A 115 -15.53 -15.84 4.03
N GLU A 116 -16.58 -15.59 3.26
CA GLU A 116 -16.74 -16.07 1.89
C GLU A 116 -15.94 -15.30 0.83
N SER A 117 -15.25 -14.21 1.21
CA SER A 117 -14.48 -13.41 0.26
C SER A 117 -13.21 -14.14 -0.20
N LEU A 118 -12.91 -14.05 -1.50
CA LEU A 118 -11.62 -14.47 -2.06
C LEU A 118 -10.48 -13.51 -1.66
N VAL A 119 -10.81 -12.27 -1.28
CA VAL A 119 -9.85 -11.26 -0.83
C VAL A 119 -9.86 -11.23 0.69
N PHE A 120 -8.85 -11.84 1.31
CA PHE A 120 -8.68 -11.88 2.77
C PHE A 120 -9.90 -12.45 3.53
N GLY A 121 -10.56 -13.45 2.97
CA GLY A 121 -11.58 -14.27 3.66
C GLY A 121 -11.00 -15.47 4.39
N SER A 122 -11.84 -16.46 4.70
CA SER A 122 -11.43 -17.64 5.47
C SER A 122 -10.73 -18.71 4.61
N SER A 123 -10.85 -18.62 3.28
CA SER A 123 -10.26 -19.58 2.33
C SER A 123 -8.87 -19.19 1.80
N GLY A 124 -8.33 -18.03 2.19
CA GLY A 124 -6.97 -17.62 1.84
C GLY A 124 -5.92 -18.06 2.86
N ILE A 125 -4.64 -17.77 2.65
CA ILE A 125 -3.55 -18.03 3.62
C ILE A 125 -3.35 -16.88 4.61
N VAL A 126 -3.62 -15.63 4.21
CA VAL A 126 -3.31 -14.44 5.00
C VAL A 126 -4.16 -14.38 6.27
N THR A 127 -5.47 -14.55 6.12
CA THR A 127 -6.48 -14.40 7.18
C THR A 127 -7.02 -15.72 7.72
N ALA A 128 -6.77 -16.86 7.06
CA ALA A 128 -7.22 -18.16 7.57
C ALA A 128 -6.75 -18.38 9.02
N PRO A 129 -7.64 -18.86 9.91
CA PRO A 129 -7.27 -19.26 11.26
C PRO A 129 -6.12 -20.27 11.26
N TYR A 130 -5.30 -20.25 12.30
CA TYR A 130 -4.26 -21.27 12.44
C TYR A 130 -4.90 -22.62 12.73
N GLY A 131 -4.72 -23.58 11.82
CA GLY A 131 -5.36 -24.89 11.87
C GLY A 131 -4.86 -25.79 10.73
N ASP A 132 -5.56 -26.89 10.48
CA ASP A 132 -5.11 -27.93 9.55
C ASP A 132 -5.02 -27.43 8.12
N TYR A 133 -6.04 -26.69 7.64
CA TYR A 133 -6.00 -26.02 6.34
C TYR A 133 -4.76 -25.13 6.19
N TRP A 134 -4.54 -24.21 7.14
CA TRP A 134 -3.44 -23.26 7.05
C TRP A 134 -2.08 -23.97 7.05
N LYS A 135 -1.91 -25.00 7.89
CA LYS A 135 -0.68 -25.80 7.93
C LYS A 135 -0.46 -26.54 6.61
N PHE A 136 -1.52 -27.13 6.05
CA PHE A 136 -1.49 -27.84 4.78
C PHE A 136 -1.08 -26.92 3.62
N ILE A 137 -1.77 -25.79 3.44
CA ILE A 137 -1.46 -24.86 2.33
C ILE A 137 -0.07 -24.24 2.49
N LYS A 138 0.35 -23.91 3.72
CA LYS A 138 1.72 -23.42 3.99
C LYS A 138 2.77 -24.48 3.67
N LYS A 139 2.52 -25.75 4.00
CA LYS A 139 3.40 -26.89 3.65
C LYS A 139 3.47 -27.05 2.14
N LEU A 140 2.34 -27.02 1.44
CA LEU A 140 2.28 -27.10 -0.02
C LEU A 140 3.11 -25.97 -0.66
N MET A 141 2.93 -24.72 -0.23
CA MET A 141 3.71 -23.58 -0.70
C MET A 141 5.21 -23.79 -0.52
N VAL A 142 5.66 -24.08 0.70
CA VAL A 142 7.09 -24.13 1.02
C VAL A 142 7.78 -25.34 0.39
N THR A 143 7.06 -26.45 0.22
CA THR A 143 7.65 -27.71 -0.26
C THR A 143 7.50 -27.93 -1.77
N LYS A 144 6.44 -27.41 -2.39
CA LYS A 144 6.12 -27.64 -3.80
C LYS A 144 6.18 -26.38 -4.67
N LEU A 145 5.87 -25.20 -4.14
CA LEU A 145 5.77 -23.97 -4.96
C LEU A 145 7.00 -23.06 -4.84
N PHE A 146 7.56 -22.90 -3.64
CA PHE A 146 8.66 -21.95 -3.36
C PHE A 146 9.97 -22.59 -2.91
N ARG A 147 10.05 -23.93 -2.97
CA ARG A 147 11.33 -24.63 -2.76
C ARG A 147 12.29 -24.24 -3.89
N PRO A 148 13.61 -24.11 -3.65
CA PRO A 148 14.57 -23.73 -4.70
C PRO A 148 14.44 -24.52 -6.00
N GLN A 149 14.24 -25.85 -5.92
CA GLN A 149 14.04 -26.69 -7.11
C GLN A 149 12.77 -26.34 -7.91
N ALA A 150 11.68 -25.97 -7.24
CA ALA A 150 10.45 -25.54 -7.92
C ALA A 150 10.60 -24.15 -8.56
N LEU A 151 11.32 -23.26 -7.89
CA LEU A 151 11.66 -21.95 -8.47
C LEU A 151 12.59 -22.12 -9.68
N GLU A 152 13.49 -23.09 -9.67
CA GLU A 152 14.38 -23.39 -10.81
C GLU A 152 13.60 -23.81 -12.06
N GLN A 153 12.51 -24.58 -11.91
CA GLN A 153 11.65 -25.00 -13.03
C GLN A 153 11.05 -23.82 -13.80
N SER A 154 10.75 -22.73 -13.09
CA SER A 154 10.21 -21.48 -13.64
C SER A 154 11.27 -20.41 -13.90
N ARG A 155 12.57 -20.73 -13.80
CA ARG A 155 13.67 -19.76 -14.03
C ARG A 155 13.68 -19.21 -15.45
N GLY A 156 13.44 -20.06 -16.46
CA GLY A 156 13.42 -19.64 -17.87
C GLY A 156 12.39 -18.54 -18.12
N VAL A 157 11.16 -18.76 -17.63
CA VAL A 157 10.06 -17.80 -17.66
C VAL A 157 10.47 -16.44 -17.07
N ARG A 158 11.10 -16.44 -15.89
CA ARG A 158 11.53 -15.20 -15.24
C ARG A 158 12.66 -14.51 -15.98
N ALA A 159 13.59 -15.27 -16.56
CA ALA A 159 14.67 -14.72 -17.38
C ALA A 159 14.13 -14.03 -18.64
N GLU A 160 13.15 -14.62 -19.31
CA GLU A 160 12.48 -14.03 -20.48
C GLU A 160 11.74 -12.73 -20.12
N GLU A 161 10.98 -12.72 -19.02
CA GLU A 161 10.31 -11.49 -18.57
C GLU A 161 11.30 -10.39 -18.16
N LEU A 162 12.42 -10.76 -17.54
CA LEU A 162 13.49 -9.82 -17.22
C LEU A 162 14.13 -9.22 -18.50
N GLN A 163 14.29 -10.02 -19.55
CA GLN A 163 14.74 -9.53 -20.86
C GLN A 163 13.71 -8.59 -21.51
N ARG A 164 12.41 -8.93 -21.45
CA ARG A 164 11.32 -8.06 -21.93
C ARG A 164 11.29 -6.73 -21.18
N PHE A 165 11.50 -6.76 -19.86
CA PHE A 165 11.61 -5.56 -19.03
C PHE A 165 12.81 -4.69 -19.44
N TYR A 166 13.98 -5.30 -19.62
CA TYR A 166 15.16 -4.59 -20.14
C TYR A 166 14.87 -3.94 -21.50
N GLY A 167 14.27 -4.68 -22.44
CA GLY A 167 13.90 -4.16 -23.76
C GLY A 167 12.93 -2.97 -23.68
N SER A 168 11.89 -3.08 -22.85
CA SER A 168 10.93 -1.99 -22.61
C SER A 168 11.61 -0.70 -22.13
N ILE A 169 12.49 -0.81 -21.13
CA ILE A 169 13.24 0.33 -20.60
C ILE A 169 14.19 0.89 -21.66
N LEU A 170 14.91 0.02 -22.38
CA LEU A 170 15.85 0.42 -23.44
C LEU A 170 15.16 1.21 -24.55
N ASP A 171 13.98 0.76 -25.00
CA ASP A 171 13.22 1.44 -26.05
C ASP A 171 12.71 2.81 -25.58
N LYS A 172 12.25 2.92 -24.34
CA LYS A 172 11.86 4.21 -23.74
C LYS A 172 13.04 5.16 -23.60
N ALA A 173 14.18 4.63 -23.14
CA ALA A 173 15.41 5.37 -23.00
C ALA A 173 15.91 5.93 -24.35
N ARG A 174 15.86 5.12 -25.42
CA ARG A 174 16.19 5.54 -26.79
C ARG A 174 15.28 6.63 -27.33
N LYS A 175 14.00 6.60 -26.94
CA LYS A 175 13.00 7.62 -27.30
C LYS A 175 13.04 8.85 -26.37
N ASN A 176 13.96 8.87 -25.39
CA ASN A 176 14.05 9.92 -24.37
C ASN A 176 12.74 10.11 -23.60
N GLU A 177 11.98 9.03 -23.40
CA GLU A 177 10.72 9.01 -22.66
C GLU A 177 10.96 8.94 -21.15
N ASN A 178 9.99 9.45 -20.40
CA ASN A 178 10.00 9.40 -18.95
C ASN A 178 9.61 8.00 -18.46
N ILE A 179 10.32 7.53 -17.45
CA ILE A 179 10.18 6.17 -16.91
C ILE A 179 9.57 6.22 -15.52
N ASP A 180 8.47 5.51 -15.36
CA ASP A 180 7.88 5.22 -14.06
C ASP A 180 8.34 3.83 -13.60
N ILE A 181 9.31 3.79 -12.68
CA ILE A 181 9.87 2.55 -12.14
C ILE A 181 8.77 1.70 -11.50
N GLY A 182 7.81 2.30 -10.80
CA GLY A 182 6.72 1.57 -10.16
C GLY A 182 5.84 0.88 -11.18
N LYS A 183 5.50 1.57 -12.28
CA LYS A 183 4.73 1.00 -13.39
C LYS A 183 5.47 -0.14 -14.09
N GLU A 184 6.74 0.06 -14.44
CA GLU A 184 7.54 -0.98 -15.11
C GLU A 184 7.75 -2.20 -14.21
N ALA A 185 8.08 -1.98 -12.93
CA ALA A 185 8.23 -3.06 -11.95
C ALA A 185 6.90 -3.80 -11.74
N MET A 186 5.77 -3.10 -11.62
CA MET A 186 4.45 -3.75 -11.50
C MET A 186 4.14 -4.63 -12.72
N MET A 187 4.44 -4.14 -13.93
CA MET A 187 4.26 -4.92 -15.15
C MET A 187 5.09 -6.20 -15.12
N LEU A 188 6.38 -6.10 -14.79
CA LEU A 188 7.28 -7.24 -14.66
C LEU A 188 6.78 -8.24 -13.61
N MET A 189 6.40 -7.78 -12.42
CA MET A 189 5.94 -8.66 -11.34
C MET A 189 4.66 -9.40 -11.72
N ASN A 190 3.69 -8.69 -12.30
CA ASN A 190 2.44 -9.31 -12.74
C ASN A 190 2.70 -10.36 -13.82
N ASN A 191 3.52 -10.06 -14.83
CA ASN A 191 3.83 -11.02 -15.89
C ASN A 191 4.53 -12.27 -15.34
N ASN A 192 5.53 -12.08 -14.47
CA ASN A 192 6.22 -13.19 -13.80
C ASN A 192 5.23 -14.08 -13.05
N LEU A 193 4.37 -13.48 -12.23
CA LEU A 193 3.37 -14.23 -11.46
C LEU A 193 2.37 -14.92 -12.38
N CYS A 194 1.90 -14.26 -13.44
CA CYS A 194 0.98 -14.86 -14.39
C CYS A 194 1.53 -16.14 -15.01
N ARG A 195 2.76 -16.08 -15.56
CA ARG A 195 3.40 -17.24 -16.19
C ARG A 195 3.79 -18.32 -15.18
N MET A 196 4.19 -17.94 -13.97
CA MET A 196 4.47 -18.91 -12.91
C MET A 196 3.21 -19.62 -12.43
N ILE A 197 2.07 -18.92 -12.42
CA ILE A 197 0.80 -19.45 -11.92
C ILE A 197 0.08 -20.29 -12.97
N MET A 198 -0.02 -19.77 -14.20
CA MET A 198 -0.94 -20.26 -15.24
C MET A 198 -0.21 -20.77 -16.49
N GLY A 199 1.13 -20.83 -16.47
CA GLY A 199 1.96 -21.25 -17.60
C GLY A 199 2.07 -20.20 -18.72
N ARG A 200 1.12 -19.28 -18.85
CA ARG A 200 1.03 -18.31 -19.96
C ARG A 200 1.06 -16.84 -19.52
N CYS A 201 1.38 -15.98 -20.49
CA CYS A 201 1.13 -14.54 -20.35
C CYS A 201 -0.38 -14.27 -20.41
N LEU A 202 -0.86 -13.34 -19.60
CA LEU A 202 -2.19 -12.78 -19.80
C LEU A 202 -2.19 -11.95 -21.06
N SER A 203 -3.17 -12.17 -21.95
CA SER A 203 -3.21 -11.45 -23.21
C SER A 203 -3.60 -9.99 -22.95
N LYS A 204 -2.82 -9.08 -23.54
CA LYS A 204 -3.19 -7.65 -23.62
C LYS A 204 -4.41 -7.47 -24.52
N GLU A 205 -4.57 -8.32 -25.52
CA GLU A 205 -5.67 -8.29 -26.49
C GLU A 205 -7.04 -8.57 -25.83
N ASN A 206 -7.11 -9.46 -24.84
CA ASN A 206 -8.35 -9.72 -24.08
C ASN A 206 -8.47 -8.83 -22.83
N GLY A 207 -7.48 -7.97 -22.56
CA GLY A 207 -7.43 -7.06 -21.43
C GLY A 207 -7.30 -7.74 -20.06
N GLU A 208 -6.84 -9.00 -20.00
CA GLU A 208 -6.80 -9.79 -18.77
C GLU A 208 -5.77 -9.26 -17.78
N ALA A 209 -4.60 -8.86 -18.29
CA ALA A 209 -3.54 -8.26 -17.48
C ALA A 209 -3.98 -6.93 -16.86
N GLU A 210 -4.69 -6.09 -17.62
CA GLU A 210 -5.29 -4.86 -17.10
C GLU A 210 -6.38 -5.15 -16.07
N ARG A 211 -7.21 -6.18 -16.28
CA ARG A 211 -8.25 -6.58 -15.31
C ARG A 211 -7.65 -7.07 -14.00
N ILE A 212 -6.64 -7.95 -14.01
CA ILE A 212 -5.98 -8.39 -12.77
C ILE A 212 -5.37 -7.20 -12.05
N ARG A 213 -4.64 -6.34 -12.76
CA ARG A 213 -4.02 -5.15 -12.18
C ARG A 213 -5.07 -4.24 -11.53
N GLY A 214 -6.16 -3.96 -12.24
CA GLY A 214 -7.29 -3.17 -11.73
C GLY A 214 -7.90 -3.78 -10.46
N LEU A 215 -8.14 -5.10 -10.43
CA LEU A 215 -8.68 -5.78 -9.25
C LEU A 215 -7.69 -5.81 -8.07
N VAL A 216 -6.39 -5.93 -8.34
CA VAL A 216 -5.34 -5.82 -7.32
C VAL A 216 -5.32 -4.41 -6.72
N ASP A 217 -5.42 -3.36 -7.54
CA ASP A 217 -5.46 -1.97 -7.07
C ASP A 217 -6.76 -1.65 -6.30
N GLU A 218 -7.91 -2.15 -6.75
CA GLU A 218 -9.17 -2.05 -6.01
C GLU A 218 -9.10 -2.77 -4.64
N SER A 219 -8.45 -3.93 -4.58
CA SER A 219 -8.23 -4.65 -3.32
C SER A 219 -7.41 -3.83 -2.33
N LYS A 220 -6.39 -3.11 -2.82
CA LYS A 220 -5.61 -2.18 -1.97
C LYS A 220 -6.49 -1.08 -1.41
N ALA A 221 -7.30 -0.44 -2.26
CA ALA A 221 -8.23 0.61 -1.83
C ALA A 221 -9.23 0.12 -0.76
N LEU A 222 -9.56 -1.18 -0.75
CA LEU A 222 -10.41 -1.80 0.28
C LEU A 222 -9.69 -2.17 1.58
N THR A 223 -8.36 -2.17 1.64
CA THR A 223 -7.60 -2.67 2.80
C THR A 223 -8.02 -2.00 4.11
N LYS A 224 -8.17 -0.67 4.14
CA LYS A 224 -8.64 0.07 5.33
C LYS A 224 -10.07 -0.33 5.72
N LYS A 225 -10.96 -0.51 4.74
CA LYS A 225 -12.34 -0.97 4.97
C LYS A 225 -12.37 -2.39 5.52
N ILE A 226 -11.57 -3.30 4.97
CA ILE A 226 -11.45 -4.69 5.43
C ILE A 226 -10.95 -4.72 6.88
N PHE A 227 -9.91 -3.94 7.20
CA PHE A 227 -9.39 -3.87 8.56
C PHE A 227 -10.42 -3.32 9.56
N LEU A 228 -11.12 -2.24 9.19
CA LEU A 228 -12.18 -1.66 10.02
C LEU A 228 -13.35 -2.63 10.21
N ALA A 229 -13.78 -3.30 9.14
CA ALA A 229 -14.81 -4.33 9.20
C ALA A 229 -14.39 -5.51 10.09
N ALA A 230 -13.13 -5.95 10.03
CA ALA A 230 -12.62 -7.00 10.91
C ALA A 230 -12.58 -6.57 12.38
N ILE A 231 -12.16 -5.34 12.70
CA ILE A 231 -12.18 -4.80 14.07
C ILE A 231 -13.61 -4.70 14.61
N LEU A 232 -14.55 -4.23 13.78
CA LEU A 232 -15.94 -4.03 14.15
C LEU A 232 -16.81 -5.27 13.95
N ARG A 233 -16.25 -6.39 13.48
CA ARG A 233 -17.00 -7.62 13.21
C ARG A 233 -17.76 -8.08 14.44
N ARG A 234 -17.10 -8.25 15.58
CA ARG A 234 -17.74 -8.73 16.82
C ARG A 234 -18.89 -7.85 17.33
N PRO A 235 -18.74 -6.51 17.46
CA PRO A 235 -19.87 -5.67 17.88
C PRO A 235 -21.01 -5.65 16.85
N LEU A 236 -20.70 -5.69 15.54
CA LEU A 236 -21.71 -5.61 14.48
C LEU A 236 -22.36 -6.96 14.13
N GLU A 237 -21.72 -8.09 14.42
CA GLU A 237 -22.29 -9.44 14.27
C GLU A 237 -23.56 -9.60 15.10
N LYS A 238 -23.57 -9.06 16.33
CA LYS A 238 -24.77 -9.03 17.19
C LYS A 238 -25.94 -8.28 16.55
N LEU A 239 -25.62 -7.28 15.73
CA LEU A 239 -26.60 -6.46 15.01
C LEU A 239 -26.88 -6.97 13.59
N ARG A 240 -26.22 -8.06 13.16
CA ARG A 240 -26.28 -8.61 11.80
C ARG A 240 -25.97 -7.58 10.70
N ILE A 241 -25.07 -6.64 10.97
CA ILE A 241 -24.65 -5.60 10.00
C ILE A 241 -23.30 -6.00 9.40
N PRO A 242 -23.25 -6.46 8.13
CA PRO A 242 -21.99 -6.84 7.50
C PRO A 242 -21.33 -5.60 6.86
N LEU A 243 -20.49 -4.92 7.64
CA LEU A 243 -19.85 -3.65 7.24
C LEU A 243 -19.02 -3.81 5.96
N PHE A 244 -19.25 -2.93 4.98
CA PHE A 244 -18.60 -2.93 3.65
C PHE A 244 -18.73 -4.23 2.84
N LYS A 245 -19.65 -5.14 3.20
CA LYS A 245 -19.81 -6.43 2.50
C LYS A 245 -20.01 -6.27 1.00
N ARG A 246 -20.83 -5.31 0.56
CA ARG A 246 -21.07 -5.05 -0.87
C ARG A 246 -19.78 -4.73 -1.62
N ASP A 247 -18.94 -3.87 -1.06
CA ASP A 247 -17.70 -3.43 -1.70
C ASP A 247 -16.69 -4.58 -1.76
N ILE A 248 -16.53 -5.32 -0.64
CA ILE A 248 -15.61 -6.47 -0.53
C ILE A 248 -16.04 -7.62 -1.45
N MET A 249 -17.33 -7.97 -1.43
CA MET A 249 -17.86 -9.04 -2.29
C MET A 249 -17.90 -8.64 -3.76
N GLY A 250 -18.07 -7.35 -4.07
CA GLY A 250 -17.98 -6.86 -5.45
C GLY A 250 -16.64 -7.18 -6.10
N VAL A 251 -15.53 -6.90 -5.40
CA VAL A 251 -14.18 -7.24 -5.88
C VAL A 251 -13.97 -8.77 -5.89
N SER A 252 -14.40 -9.46 -4.82
CA SER A 252 -14.32 -10.92 -4.72
C SER A 252 -15.01 -11.65 -5.87
N ASN A 253 -16.21 -11.21 -6.26
CA ASN A 253 -16.98 -11.84 -7.33
C ASN A 253 -16.30 -11.65 -8.69
N ARG A 254 -15.77 -10.45 -8.97
CA ARG A 254 -15.01 -10.19 -10.21
C ARG A 254 -13.73 -11.03 -10.29
N PHE A 255 -13.03 -11.23 -9.16
CA PHE A 255 -11.93 -12.20 -9.12
C PHE A 255 -12.41 -13.62 -9.41
N SER A 256 -13.54 -14.05 -8.82
CA SER A 256 -14.07 -15.38 -9.06
C SER A 256 -14.39 -15.60 -10.54
N GLU A 257 -15.08 -14.66 -11.19
CA GLU A 257 -15.43 -14.72 -12.61
C GLU A 257 -14.20 -14.75 -13.52
N LEU A 258 -13.15 -14.02 -13.18
CA LEU A 258 -11.90 -14.04 -13.93
C LEU A 258 -11.16 -15.37 -13.75
N LEU A 259 -11.04 -15.84 -12.51
CA LEU A 259 -10.36 -17.10 -12.21
C LEU A 259 -11.11 -18.31 -12.74
N GLU A 260 -12.44 -18.28 -12.80
CA GLU A 260 -13.24 -19.34 -13.45
C GLU A 260 -12.91 -19.46 -14.93
N ARG A 261 -12.81 -18.34 -15.65
CA ARG A 261 -12.40 -18.33 -17.06
C ARG A 261 -11.01 -18.90 -17.24
N ILE A 262 -10.06 -18.41 -16.45
CA ILE A 262 -8.66 -18.90 -16.45
C ILE A 262 -8.60 -20.40 -16.16
N LEU A 263 -9.37 -20.89 -15.18
CA LEU A 263 -9.41 -22.31 -14.80
C LEU A 263 -9.99 -23.20 -15.90
N VAL A 264 -10.99 -22.71 -16.64
CA VAL A 264 -11.58 -23.44 -17.78
C VAL A 264 -10.56 -23.49 -18.93
N GLU A 265 -10.00 -22.34 -19.30
CA GLU A 265 -8.99 -22.25 -20.36
C GLU A 265 -7.77 -23.14 -20.07
N HIS A 266 -7.30 -23.15 -18.81
CA HIS A 266 -6.18 -24.00 -18.38
C HIS A 266 -6.47 -25.51 -18.52
N LYS A 267 -7.74 -25.92 -18.37
CA LYS A 267 -8.14 -27.34 -18.52
C LYS A 267 -8.36 -27.73 -19.98
N ASP A 268 -8.94 -26.83 -20.76
CA ASP A 268 -9.40 -27.12 -22.13
C ASP A 268 -8.29 -26.92 -23.16
N ASN A 269 -7.31 -26.05 -22.89
CA ASN A 269 -6.12 -25.83 -23.71
C ASN A 269 -4.84 -26.03 -22.87
N PRO A 270 -4.36 -27.28 -22.70
CA PRO A 270 -2.96 -27.49 -22.36
C PRO A 270 -2.14 -27.04 -23.58
N ASP A 271 -1.70 -25.78 -23.61
CA ASP A 271 -0.96 -25.20 -24.74
C ASP A 271 0.25 -26.08 -25.11
N GLU A 272 0.78 -25.98 -26.33
CA GLU A 272 2.06 -26.63 -26.68
C GLU A 272 3.23 -26.11 -25.80
N GLU A 273 3.06 -24.95 -25.14
CA GLU A 273 3.95 -24.36 -24.13
C GLU A 273 3.78 -25.00 -22.72
N HIS A 274 2.71 -25.77 -22.45
CA HIS A 274 2.43 -26.51 -21.19
C HIS A 274 3.35 -27.73 -20.95
N GLN A 275 4.55 -27.77 -21.54
CA GLN A 275 5.50 -28.86 -21.28
C GLN A 275 6.00 -28.90 -19.81
N ARG A 276 5.68 -27.89 -18.98
CA ARG A 276 6.12 -27.79 -17.57
C ARG A 276 4.94 -27.56 -16.63
N THR A 277 4.93 -28.33 -15.54
CA THR A 277 3.99 -28.17 -14.42
C THR A 277 4.10 -26.78 -13.80
N ASP A 278 2.99 -26.04 -13.77
CA ASP A 278 2.92 -24.72 -13.12
C ASP A 278 2.30 -24.78 -11.71
N MET A 279 2.12 -23.62 -11.06
CA MET A 279 1.54 -23.60 -9.72
C MET A 279 0.04 -23.99 -9.71
N MET A 280 -0.70 -23.72 -10.79
CA MET A 280 -2.09 -24.11 -10.95
C MET A 280 -2.21 -25.63 -10.96
N ASP A 281 -1.36 -26.32 -11.72
CA ASP A 281 -1.33 -27.78 -11.79
C ASP A 281 -1.08 -28.41 -10.41
N VAL A 282 -0.13 -27.87 -9.65
CA VAL A 282 0.18 -28.36 -8.29
C VAL A 282 -1.03 -28.20 -7.36
N LEU A 283 -1.75 -27.08 -7.46
CA LEU A 283 -2.96 -26.83 -6.63
C LEU A 283 -4.14 -27.68 -7.07
N LEU A 284 -4.33 -27.89 -8.37
CA LEU A 284 -5.37 -28.75 -8.92
C LEU A 284 -5.11 -30.23 -8.58
N ALA A 285 -3.84 -30.67 -8.61
CA ALA A 285 -3.45 -32.00 -8.15
C ALA A 285 -3.75 -32.18 -6.65
N ALA A 286 -3.42 -31.19 -5.81
CA ALA A 286 -3.77 -31.22 -4.39
C ALA A 286 -5.28 -31.18 -4.13
N TYR A 287 -6.05 -30.54 -5.01
CA TYR A 287 -7.51 -30.52 -4.96
C TYR A 287 -8.13 -31.87 -5.35
N GLY A 288 -7.58 -32.54 -6.37
CA GLY A 288 -8.04 -33.83 -6.85
C GLY A 288 -7.54 -35.04 -6.04
N ASP A 289 -6.58 -34.85 -5.14
CA ASP A 289 -5.99 -35.96 -4.37
C ASP A 289 -6.95 -36.48 -3.29
N GLU A 290 -7.50 -37.68 -3.53
CA GLU A 290 -8.39 -38.40 -2.61
C GLU A 290 -7.72 -38.77 -1.27
N ASN A 291 -6.40 -38.81 -1.19
CA ASN A 291 -5.64 -39.16 0.00
C ASN A 291 -4.93 -37.97 0.66
N ALA A 292 -5.19 -36.73 0.21
CA ALA A 292 -4.57 -35.54 0.77
C ALA A 292 -4.83 -35.40 2.29
N GLU A 293 -3.79 -34.99 3.04
CA GLU A 293 -3.86 -34.72 4.48
C GLU A 293 -4.98 -33.72 4.85
N PHE A 294 -5.34 -32.83 3.92
CA PHE A 294 -6.47 -31.92 4.06
C PHE A 294 -7.17 -31.73 2.72
N LYS A 295 -8.51 -31.79 2.72
CA LYS A 295 -9.33 -31.56 1.52
C LYS A 295 -9.51 -30.09 1.24
N ILE A 296 -8.75 -29.58 0.28
CA ILE A 296 -8.95 -28.22 -0.21
C ILE A 296 -10.17 -28.15 -1.14
N THR A 297 -10.68 -26.93 -1.34
CA THR A 297 -11.88 -26.67 -2.16
C THR A 297 -11.47 -25.75 -3.30
N MET A 298 -12.33 -25.59 -4.30
CA MET A 298 -12.06 -24.65 -5.38
C MET A 298 -11.93 -23.20 -4.87
N ASN A 299 -12.62 -22.82 -3.80
CA ASN A 299 -12.44 -21.51 -3.18
C ASN A 299 -11.07 -21.36 -2.51
N HIS A 300 -10.50 -22.43 -1.94
CA HIS A 300 -9.12 -22.41 -1.45
C HIS A 300 -8.12 -22.17 -2.58
N VAL A 301 -8.33 -22.83 -3.73
CA VAL A 301 -7.49 -22.67 -4.94
C VAL A 301 -7.60 -21.23 -5.47
N LYS A 302 -8.81 -20.71 -5.66
CA LYS A 302 -9.03 -19.33 -6.13
C LYS A 302 -8.45 -18.28 -5.17
N SER A 303 -8.71 -18.42 -3.87
CA SER A 303 -8.22 -17.48 -2.84
C SER A 303 -6.70 -17.46 -2.79
N PHE A 304 -6.05 -18.61 -3.00
CA PHE A 304 -4.60 -18.68 -3.11
C PHE A 304 -4.07 -17.79 -4.24
N PHE A 305 -4.67 -17.84 -5.44
CA PHE A 305 -4.23 -17.01 -6.56
C PHE A 305 -4.42 -15.53 -6.30
N VAL A 306 -5.60 -15.14 -5.79
CA VAL A 306 -5.87 -13.75 -5.42
C VAL A 306 -4.81 -13.24 -4.45
N GLU A 307 -4.55 -13.97 -3.37
CA GLU A 307 -3.57 -13.55 -2.37
C GLU A 307 -2.12 -13.62 -2.86
N PHE A 308 -1.80 -14.50 -3.82
CA PHE A 308 -0.46 -14.58 -4.40
C PHE A 308 -0.18 -13.39 -5.34
N PHE A 309 -1.16 -12.95 -6.14
CA PHE A 309 -1.04 -11.70 -6.92
C PHE A 309 -0.93 -10.47 -6.02
N ILE A 310 -1.82 -10.34 -5.03
CA ILE A 310 -1.78 -9.20 -4.09
C ILE A 310 -0.45 -9.18 -3.31
N GLY A 311 -0.03 -10.34 -2.81
CA GLY A 311 1.16 -10.46 -1.97
C GLY A 311 2.48 -10.35 -2.74
N GLY A 312 2.54 -10.85 -3.98
CA GLY A 312 3.77 -10.92 -4.79
C GLY A 312 4.05 -9.68 -5.62
N SER A 313 3.01 -9.03 -6.17
CA SER A 313 3.19 -7.91 -7.10
C SER A 313 3.52 -6.62 -6.39
N ASP A 314 2.61 -6.17 -5.52
CA ASP A 314 2.67 -4.83 -4.94
C ASP A 314 3.84 -4.64 -3.98
N THR A 315 4.15 -5.67 -3.19
CA THR A 315 5.25 -5.63 -2.22
C THR A 315 6.61 -5.56 -2.92
N SER A 316 6.82 -6.37 -3.95
CA SER A 316 8.06 -6.38 -4.74
C SER A 316 8.22 -5.07 -5.51
N MET A 317 7.15 -4.57 -6.14
CA MET A 317 7.14 -3.28 -6.84
C MET A 317 7.51 -2.12 -5.91
N GLN A 318 6.87 -2.02 -4.73
CA GLN A 318 7.20 -0.97 -3.76
C GLN A 318 8.65 -1.07 -3.30
N THR A 319 9.15 -2.29 -3.06
CA THR A 319 10.54 -2.51 -2.66
C THR A 319 11.50 -2.03 -3.75
N ILE A 320 11.26 -2.40 -5.01
CA ILE A 320 12.09 -1.97 -6.15
C ILE A 320 12.07 -0.45 -6.29
N GLN A 321 10.89 0.14 -6.25
CA GLN A 321 10.70 1.58 -6.40
C GLN A 321 11.44 2.37 -5.32
N TRP A 322 11.26 2.02 -4.05
CA TRP A 322 11.92 2.71 -2.94
C TRP A 322 13.43 2.50 -2.94
N THR A 323 13.88 1.27 -3.22
CA THR A 323 15.32 0.98 -3.25
C THR A 323 16.00 1.73 -4.39
N MET A 324 15.37 1.82 -5.57
CA MET A 324 15.89 2.64 -6.67
C MET A 324 15.90 4.13 -6.34
N ALA A 325 14.87 4.65 -5.65
CA ALA A 325 14.88 6.05 -5.20
C ALA A 325 16.08 6.33 -4.28
N GLU A 326 16.38 5.42 -3.35
CA GLU A 326 17.56 5.53 -2.49
C GLU A 326 18.87 5.41 -3.28
N ILE A 327 18.97 4.48 -4.23
CA ILE A 327 20.16 4.34 -5.09
C ILE A 327 20.40 5.62 -5.91
N ILE A 328 19.35 6.21 -6.49
CA ILE A 328 19.46 7.41 -7.33
C ILE A 328 19.87 8.64 -6.50
N ASN A 329 19.42 8.72 -5.24
CA ASN A 329 19.82 9.79 -4.32
C ASN A 329 21.24 9.62 -3.75
N ASN A 330 21.85 8.44 -3.89
CA ASN A 330 23.13 8.12 -3.28
C ASN A 330 24.12 7.65 -4.36
N SER A 331 24.81 8.59 -5.01
CA SER A 331 25.75 8.32 -6.10
C SER A 331 26.83 7.29 -5.74
N SER A 332 27.37 7.37 -4.51
CA SER A 332 28.35 6.41 -4.00
C SER A 332 27.81 4.98 -3.93
N VAL A 333 26.54 4.80 -3.58
CA VAL A 333 25.87 3.49 -3.57
C VAL A 333 25.70 2.98 -4.99
N LEU A 334 25.24 3.84 -5.92
CA LEU A 334 25.06 3.48 -7.32
C LEU A 334 26.38 3.04 -7.96
N GLU A 335 27.46 3.81 -7.76
CA GLU A 335 28.80 3.50 -8.27
C GLU A 335 29.30 2.16 -7.71
N ARG A 336 29.21 1.96 -6.39
CA ARG A 336 29.67 0.72 -5.75
C ARG A 336 28.88 -0.51 -6.17
N LEU A 337 27.54 -0.40 -6.35
CA LEU A 337 26.73 -1.49 -6.91
C LEU A 337 27.19 -1.86 -8.32
N ARG A 338 27.45 -0.84 -9.13
CA ARG A 338 27.85 -1.02 -10.51
C ARG A 338 29.24 -1.65 -10.62
N ASP A 339 30.17 -1.25 -9.76
CA ASP A 339 31.49 -1.87 -9.67
C ASP A 339 31.42 -3.34 -9.23
N GLU A 340 30.56 -3.66 -8.25
CA GLU A 340 30.34 -5.06 -7.83
C GLU A 340 29.78 -5.90 -8.99
N ILE A 341 28.75 -5.40 -9.68
CA ILE A 341 28.13 -6.09 -10.82
C ILE A 341 29.14 -6.25 -11.96
N ASP A 342 29.88 -5.21 -12.33
CA ASP A 342 30.89 -5.27 -13.38
C ASP A 342 32.03 -6.24 -13.04
N SER A 343 32.45 -6.29 -11.77
CA SER A 343 33.51 -7.18 -11.32
C SER A 343 33.11 -8.66 -11.34
N PHE A 344 31.85 -8.98 -11.03
CA PHE A 344 31.40 -10.37 -10.92
C PHE A 344 30.70 -10.89 -12.18
N VAL A 345 29.76 -10.11 -12.72
CA VAL A 345 28.96 -10.48 -13.90
C VAL A 345 29.72 -10.18 -15.19
N GLY A 346 30.56 -9.14 -15.18
CA GLY A 346 31.21 -8.61 -16.37
C GLY A 346 30.28 -7.71 -17.19
N LYS A 347 30.76 -7.32 -18.37
CA LYS A 347 30.07 -6.36 -19.27
C LYS A 347 29.38 -7.02 -20.47
N THR A 348 29.54 -8.32 -20.66
CA THR A 348 29.12 -9.03 -21.88
C THR A 348 27.73 -9.65 -21.82
N ARG A 349 27.10 -9.70 -20.64
CA ARG A 349 25.76 -10.27 -20.45
C ARG A 349 24.99 -9.54 -19.35
N LEU A 350 23.67 -9.67 -19.38
CA LEU A 350 22.81 -9.23 -18.27
C LEU A 350 23.08 -10.08 -17.02
N ILE A 351 22.94 -9.45 -15.86
CA ILE A 351 22.81 -10.11 -14.57
C ILE A 351 21.66 -11.15 -14.60
N GLN A 352 21.90 -12.30 -13.99
CA GLN A 352 20.95 -13.40 -13.89
C GLN A 352 20.66 -13.74 -12.42
N GLU A 353 19.58 -14.48 -12.17
CA GLU A 353 19.18 -14.89 -10.81
C GLU A 353 20.28 -15.65 -10.08
N THR A 354 21.06 -16.46 -10.81
CA THR A 354 22.16 -17.26 -10.27
C THR A 354 23.35 -16.42 -9.81
N ASP A 355 23.45 -15.16 -10.24
CA ASP A 355 24.53 -14.26 -9.84
C ASP A 355 24.27 -13.64 -8.46
N ILE A 356 22.99 -13.52 -8.06
CA ILE A 356 22.57 -12.76 -6.88
C ILE A 356 23.29 -13.20 -5.60
N SER A 357 23.50 -14.52 -5.41
CA SER A 357 24.19 -15.02 -4.21
C SER A 357 25.63 -14.55 -4.08
N ASN A 358 26.26 -14.13 -5.18
CA ASN A 358 27.64 -13.65 -5.23
C ASN A 358 27.75 -12.12 -5.29
N LEU A 359 26.63 -11.41 -5.15
CA LEU A 359 26.56 -9.95 -5.12
C LEU A 359 26.14 -9.47 -3.72
N PRO A 360 27.04 -9.57 -2.71
CA PRO A 360 26.70 -9.26 -1.33
C PRO A 360 26.30 -7.80 -1.11
N TYR A 361 26.84 -6.84 -1.86
CA TYR A 361 26.47 -5.43 -1.78
C TYR A 361 25.09 -5.17 -2.39
N LEU A 362 24.74 -5.77 -3.51
CA LEU A 362 23.36 -5.77 -4.02
C LEU A 362 22.38 -6.33 -3.00
N GLN A 363 22.69 -7.47 -2.37
CA GLN A 363 21.85 -8.03 -1.32
C GLN A 363 21.72 -7.09 -0.11
N ALA A 364 22.80 -6.41 0.28
CA ALA A 364 22.82 -5.45 1.37
C ALA A 364 21.96 -4.21 1.06
N VAL A 365 22.03 -3.70 -0.17
CA VAL A 365 21.20 -2.59 -0.67
C VAL A 365 19.72 -2.94 -0.62
N VAL A 366 19.34 -4.13 -1.10
CA VAL A 366 17.95 -4.60 -1.02
C VAL A 366 17.49 -4.73 0.42
N LYS A 367 18.35 -5.25 1.32
CA LYS A 367 18.04 -5.35 2.74
C LYS A 367 17.83 -3.98 3.39
N GLU A 368 18.66 -3.00 3.05
CA GLU A 368 18.52 -1.64 3.57
C GLU A 368 17.27 -0.94 3.02
N GLY A 369 16.94 -1.15 1.75
CA GLY A 369 15.69 -0.69 1.15
C GLY A 369 14.47 -1.26 1.87
N LEU A 370 14.45 -2.55 2.20
CA LEU A 370 13.38 -3.18 2.98
C LEU A 370 13.33 -2.72 4.44
N ARG A 371 14.49 -2.41 5.05
CA ARG A 371 14.57 -1.89 6.43
C ARG A 371 13.93 -0.52 6.53
N LEU A 372 14.31 0.38 5.62
CA LEU A 372 13.80 1.74 5.59
C LEU A 372 12.38 1.77 5.02
N HIS A 373 12.07 1.05 3.97
CA HIS A 373 10.79 1.17 3.28
C HIS A 373 10.04 -0.15 3.26
N PRO A 374 9.63 -0.70 4.44
CA PRO A 374 8.90 -1.96 4.47
C PRO A 374 7.54 -1.81 3.80
N PRO A 375 7.22 -2.60 2.76
CA PRO A 375 5.89 -2.55 2.12
C PRO A 375 4.76 -2.90 3.09
N SER A 376 5.06 -3.68 4.14
CA SER A 376 4.15 -4.01 5.24
C SER A 376 4.68 -3.46 6.56
N PRO A 377 4.43 -2.16 6.88
CA PRO A 377 4.98 -1.51 8.08
C PRO A 377 4.30 -1.95 9.39
N LEU A 378 3.19 -2.69 9.31
CA LEU A 378 2.45 -3.22 10.46
C LEU A 378 2.19 -4.72 10.29
N VAL A 379 2.66 -5.51 11.25
CA VAL A 379 2.39 -6.95 11.32
C VAL A 379 1.31 -7.20 12.37
N VAL A 380 0.13 -7.65 11.91
CA VAL A 380 -1.02 -7.93 12.77
C VAL A 380 -1.14 -9.42 13.07
N ARG A 381 -1.39 -9.75 14.34
CA ARG A 381 -1.63 -11.09 14.89
C ARG A 381 -2.73 -11.02 15.96
N MET A 382 -3.16 -12.17 16.48
CA MET A 382 -4.11 -12.27 17.57
C MET A 382 -3.69 -13.37 18.56
N PHE A 383 -3.63 -13.03 19.84
CA PHE A 383 -3.42 -14.00 20.92
C PHE A 383 -4.62 -14.95 20.99
N GLN A 384 -4.39 -16.25 20.87
CA GLN A 384 -5.43 -17.28 20.96
C GLN A 384 -5.76 -17.66 22.41
N LYS A 385 -4.78 -17.50 23.31
CA LYS A 385 -4.85 -17.78 24.74
C LYS A 385 -4.22 -16.62 25.51
N SER A 386 -4.69 -16.39 26.73
CA SER A 386 -4.08 -15.41 27.62
C SER A 386 -2.64 -15.81 27.96
N CYS A 387 -1.76 -14.84 28.12
CA CYS A 387 -0.36 -15.05 28.48
C CYS A 387 0.19 -13.89 29.30
N GLU A 388 1.42 -14.01 29.74
CA GLU A 388 2.17 -12.93 30.39
C GLU A 388 3.37 -12.56 29.51
N ILE A 389 3.59 -11.27 29.29
CA ILE A 389 4.71 -10.72 28.53
C ILE A 389 5.30 -9.58 29.34
N LYS A 390 6.60 -9.67 29.69
CA LYS A 390 7.31 -8.68 30.53
C LYS A 390 6.59 -8.33 31.85
N GLY A 391 6.00 -9.32 32.53
CA GLY A 391 5.27 -9.08 33.78
C GLY A 391 3.84 -8.58 33.59
N PHE A 392 3.40 -8.35 32.35
CA PHE A 392 2.05 -7.87 32.06
C PHE A 392 1.15 -8.98 31.55
N TYR A 393 -0.06 -9.05 32.09
CA TYR A 393 -1.09 -9.97 31.64
C TYR A 393 -1.71 -9.51 30.31
N ILE A 394 -1.73 -10.40 29.33
CA ILE A 394 -2.33 -10.19 28.01
C ILE A 394 -3.53 -11.13 27.85
N PRO A 395 -4.77 -10.60 27.80
CA PRO A 395 -5.97 -11.44 27.63
C PRO A 395 -5.99 -12.19 26.29
N GLU A 396 -6.69 -13.33 26.25
CA GLU A 396 -7.01 -13.99 24.98
C GLU A 396 -7.78 -13.06 24.03
N LYS A 397 -7.68 -13.33 22.73
CA LYS A 397 -8.35 -12.57 21.66
C LYS A 397 -7.91 -11.10 21.58
N THR A 398 -6.81 -10.74 22.21
CA THR A 398 -6.18 -9.43 22.05
C THR A 398 -5.43 -9.36 20.73
N THR A 399 -5.61 -8.27 19.98
CA THR A 399 -4.89 -8.04 18.73
C THR A 399 -3.47 -7.60 19.04
N LEU A 400 -2.48 -8.23 18.42
CA LEU A 400 -1.08 -7.81 18.47
C LEU A 400 -0.75 -7.04 17.19
N VAL A 401 -0.20 -5.83 17.33
CA VAL A 401 0.32 -5.02 16.23
C VAL A 401 1.81 -4.79 16.48
N ILE A 402 2.65 -5.40 15.66
CA ILE A 402 4.08 -5.13 15.64
C ILE A 402 4.32 -4.06 14.58
N ASN A 403 4.81 -2.90 15.00
CA ASN A 403 5.19 -1.81 14.11
C ASN A 403 6.61 -2.06 13.58
N THR A 404 6.71 -2.75 12.44
CA THR A 404 8.00 -3.10 11.83
C THR A 404 8.73 -1.87 11.34
N TYR A 405 8.01 -0.82 10.91
CA TYR A 405 8.60 0.47 10.54
C TYR A 405 9.36 1.11 11.72
N ALA A 406 8.73 1.16 12.90
CA ALA A 406 9.36 1.70 14.10
C ALA A 406 10.49 0.78 14.60
N LEU A 407 10.26 -0.53 14.63
CA LEU A 407 11.23 -1.53 15.12
C LEU A 407 12.51 -1.54 14.28
N MET A 408 12.41 -1.40 12.96
CA MET A 408 13.56 -1.37 12.06
C MET A 408 14.25 0.00 12.00
N ARG A 409 13.76 0.97 12.79
CA ARG A 409 14.33 2.31 13.02
C ARG A 409 14.58 2.59 14.51
N ASP A 410 14.56 1.56 15.34
CA ASP A 410 14.81 1.69 16.76
C ASP A 410 16.27 2.12 16.97
N PRO A 411 16.55 3.33 17.50
CA PRO A 411 17.91 3.83 17.67
C PRO A 411 18.73 2.97 18.66
N ASP A 412 18.07 2.23 19.55
CA ASP A 412 18.74 1.29 20.45
C ASP A 412 19.24 0.03 19.71
N SER A 413 18.71 -0.23 18.50
CA SER A 413 19.01 -1.42 17.69
C SER A 413 19.77 -1.10 16.40
N TRP A 414 19.68 0.13 15.90
CA TRP A 414 20.21 0.56 14.60
C TRP A 414 20.95 1.89 14.75
N GLU A 415 22.25 1.89 14.46
CA GLU A 415 23.07 3.09 14.30
C GLU A 415 22.60 3.87 13.06
N ASP A 416 22.41 5.19 13.22
CA ASP A 416 21.89 6.10 12.19
C ASP A 416 20.63 5.52 11.51
N PRO A 417 19.54 5.30 12.28
CA PRO A 417 18.41 4.46 11.85
C PRO A 417 17.64 5.02 10.65
N ASN A 418 17.78 6.31 10.37
CA ASN A 418 17.11 6.97 9.25
C ASN A 418 18.00 7.12 8.02
N GLU A 419 19.29 6.80 8.10
CA GLU A 419 20.21 6.86 6.97
C GLU A 419 20.18 5.57 6.15
N PHE A 420 20.23 5.70 4.83
CA PHE A 420 20.37 4.59 3.90
C PHE A 420 21.84 4.16 3.84
N LYS A 421 22.21 3.14 4.64
CA LYS A 421 23.60 2.68 4.80
C LYS A 421 23.70 1.17 4.59
N PRO A 422 23.75 0.69 3.33
CA PRO A 422 23.83 -0.74 2.99
C PRO A 422 24.97 -1.48 3.69
N GLU A 423 26.08 -0.80 3.98
CA GLU A 423 27.27 -1.32 4.65
C GLU A 423 26.96 -2.11 5.92
N ARG A 424 25.90 -1.74 6.64
CA ARG A 424 25.48 -2.41 7.88
C ARG A 424 25.10 -3.89 7.71
N PHE A 425 24.87 -4.34 6.47
CA PHE A 425 24.54 -5.72 6.15
C PHE A 425 25.72 -6.54 5.58
N ILE A 426 26.87 -5.91 5.30
CA ILE A 426 28.04 -6.58 4.71
C ILE A 426 28.81 -7.41 5.75
N ASP A 427 28.98 -6.87 6.97
CA ASP A 427 29.81 -7.49 8.02
C ASP A 427 29.04 -8.44 8.97
N SER A 428 27.77 -8.72 8.69
CA SER A 428 26.92 -9.58 9.53
C SER A 428 27.38 -11.04 9.62
N SER A 429 28.25 -11.49 8.71
CA SER A 429 28.78 -12.86 8.60
C SER A 429 29.88 -13.21 9.62
N ARG A 430 30.32 -12.26 10.45
CA ARG A 430 31.34 -12.47 11.51
C ARG A 430 30.77 -12.59 12.92
N SER A 431 29.45 -12.48 13.08
CA SER A 431 28.80 -12.51 14.38
C SER A 431 28.48 -13.95 14.82
N GLY A 432 28.53 -14.23 16.13
CA GLY A 432 28.21 -15.56 16.65
C GLY A 432 26.74 -15.92 16.42
N GLN A 433 26.37 -17.20 16.54
CA GLN A 433 25.01 -17.69 16.28
C GLN A 433 23.90 -16.95 17.09
N GLU A 434 24.24 -16.45 18.28
CA GLU A 434 23.33 -15.67 19.14
C GLU A 434 23.11 -14.25 18.60
N ASP A 435 24.15 -13.64 18.02
CA ASP A 435 24.10 -12.30 17.44
C ASP A 435 23.39 -12.31 16.07
N GLU A 436 23.61 -13.34 15.26
CA GLU A 436 22.84 -13.56 14.03
C GLU A 436 21.33 -13.70 14.32
N ARG A 437 20.98 -14.44 15.39
CA ARG A 437 19.59 -14.55 15.83
C ARG A 437 19.04 -13.19 16.23
N LYS A 438 19.73 -12.45 17.12
CA LYS A 438 19.31 -11.10 17.53
C LYS A 438 19.19 -10.13 16.34
N GLN A 439 20.09 -10.23 15.38
CA GLN A 439 20.08 -9.41 14.15
C GLN A 439 18.89 -9.75 13.25
N ALA A 440 18.55 -11.04 13.10
CA ALA A 440 17.36 -11.50 12.38
C ALA A 440 16.04 -11.03 13.02
N LEU A 441 16.06 -10.66 14.30
CA LEU A 441 14.85 -10.30 15.05
C LEU A 441 14.59 -8.79 15.09
N LYS A 442 15.63 -7.97 14.96
CA LYS A 442 15.50 -6.53 14.71
C LYS A 442 15.22 -6.18 13.25
N TYR A 443 15.21 -7.18 12.36
CA TYR A 443 14.98 -7.04 10.93
C TYR A 443 13.81 -7.93 10.48
N LEU A 444 12.60 -7.36 10.40
CA LEU A 444 11.35 -8.11 10.17
C LEU A 444 10.56 -7.65 8.92
N PRO A 445 11.17 -7.38 7.76
CA PRO A 445 10.43 -6.93 6.58
C PRO A 445 9.46 -7.99 6.04
N PHE A 446 9.75 -9.27 6.30
CA PHE A 446 8.93 -10.42 5.90
C PHE A 446 8.07 -10.98 7.06
N GLY A 447 7.97 -10.23 8.17
CA GLY A 447 7.40 -10.69 9.42
C GLY A 447 8.25 -11.79 10.09
N GLY A 448 7.65 -12.50 11.04
CA GLY A 448 8.34 -13.55 11.80
C GLY A 448 7.40 -14.69 12.23
N GLY A 449 8.03 -15.72 12.80
CA GLY A 449 7.35 -16.93 13.31
C GLY A 449 6.71 -17.77 12.21
N ARG A 450 5.72 -18.60 12.58
CA ARG A 450 4.99 -19.47 11.63
C ARG A 450 4.34 -18.71 10.47
N ARG A 451 3.91 -17.47 10.73
CA ARG A 451 3.26 -16.60 9.74
C ARG A 451 4.26 -15.73 8.96
N GLY A 452 5.55 -16.01 9.03
CA GLY A 452 6.56 -15.38 8.18
C GLY A 452 6.27 -15.61 6.69
N CYS A 453 6.68 -14.67 5.85
CA CYS A 453 6.39 -14.69 4.41
C CYS A 453 6.91 -16.00 3.76
N PRO A 454 6.05 -16.78 3.07
CA PRO A 454 6.51 -17.94 2.31
C PRO A 454 7.31 -17.57 1.06
N GLY A 455 7.10 -16.36 0.52
CA GLY A 455 7.70 -15.89 -0.73
C GLY A 455 9.04 -15.18 -0.59
N VAL A 456 9.72 -15.25 0.57
CA VAL A 456 10.96 -14.48 0.82
C VAL A 456 12.05 -14.71 -0.22
N ASN A 457 12.28 -15.96 -0.63
CA ASN A 457 13.30 -16.29 -1.63
C ASN A 457 12.94 -15.75 -3.01
N LEU A 458 11.67 -15.92 -3.41
CA LEU A 458 11.17 -15.41 -4.69
C LEU A 458 11.22 -13.88 -4.75
N ALA A 459 10.83 -13.20 -3.67
CA ALA A 459 10.91 -11.74 -3.57
C ALA A 459 12.36 -11.24 -3.69
N ASN A 460 13.32 -11.88 -3.01
CA ASN A 460 14.72 -11.50 -3.12
C ASN A 460 15.27 -11.69 -4.55
N ILE A 461 14.84 -12.75 -5.24
CA ILE A 461 15.19 -12.97 -6.65
C ILE A 461 14.60 -11.85 -7.51
N PHE A 462 13.29 -11.61 -7.44
CA PHE A 462 12.60 -10.58 -8.22
C PHE A 462 13.20 -9.19 -8.00
N VAL A 463 13.35 -8.78 -6.75
CA VAL A 463 13.82 -7.44 -6.39
C VAL A 463 15.30 -7.29 -6.78
N GLY A 464 16.14 -8.27 -6.43
CA GLY A 464 17.57 -8.23 -6.68
C GLY A 464 17.91 -8.15 -8.17
N THR A 465 17.32 -9.02 -9.00
CA THR A 465 17.61 -9.01 -10.45
C THR A 465 17.07 -7.79 -11.15
N THR A 466 15.87 -7.32 -10.78
CA THR A 466 15.28 -6.12 -11.39
C THR A 466 16.12 -4.88 -11.10
N ILE A 467 16.53 -4.69 -9.84
CA ILE A 467 17.43 -3.59 -9.45
C ILE A 467 18.79 -3.75 -10.14
N GLY A 468 19.35 -4.95 -10.14
CA GLY A 468 20.62 -5.24 -10.79
C GLY A 468 20.63 -4.85 -12.27
N VAL A 469 19.59 -5.22 -13.04
CA VAL A 469 19.47 -4.83 -14.46
C VAL A 469 19.39 -3.32 -14.62
N MET A 470 18.60 -2.64 -13.78
CA MET A 470 18.45 -1.18 -13.84
C MET A 470 19.77 -0.45 -13.56
N VAL A 471 20.56 -0.94 -12.60
CA VAL A 471 21.87 -0.36 -12.24
C VAL A 471 22.95 -0.69 -13.28
N GLN A 472 22.95 -1.93 -13.77
CA GLN A 472 23.93 -2.43 -14.75
C GLN A 472 23.81 -1.68 -16.08
N CYS A 473 22.58 -1.45 -16.55
CA CYS A 473 22.34 -1.06 -17.94
C CYS A 473 22.02 0.41 -18.16
N PHE A 474 21.68 1.17 -17.11
CA PHE A 474 21.17 2.52 -17.28
C PHE A 474 21.79 3.50 -16.27
N ASP A 475 22.08 4.70 -16.75
CA ASP A 475 22.29 5.86 -15.90
C ASP A 475 20.96 6.57 -15.69
N TRP A 476 20.69 6.97 -14.45
CA TRP A 476 19.42 7.55 -14.04
C TRP A 476 19.60 9.03 -13.75
N LYS A 477 18.73 9.87 -14.34
CA LYS A 477 18.74 11.32 -14.15
C LYS A 477 17.33 11.85 -13.97
N ILE A 478 17.18 12.73 -13.01
CA ILE A 478 15.95 13.50 -12.82
C ILE A 478 15.92 14.60 -13.88
N GLU A 479 14.78 14.84 -14.52
CA GLU A 479 14.65 15.88 -15.56
C GLU A 479 14.78 17.30 -14.96
N GLY A 480 15.77 18.07 -15.45
CA GLY A 480 16.15 19.42 -15.00
C GLY A 480 17.55 19.45 -14.37
N ASP A 481 18.33 20.52 -14.57
CA ASP A 481 19.69 20.72 -13.99
C ASP A 481 19.64 20.96 -12.46
N LYS A 482 18.96 20.08 -11.73
CA LYS A 482 18.98 20.07 -10.27
C LYS A 482 19.95 18.99 -9.83
N GLU A 483 20.86 19.37 -8.95
CA GLU A 483 21.69 18.41 -8.24
C GLU A 483 20.80 17.36 -7.54
N PRO A 484 21.24 16.10 -7.44
CA PRO A 484 20.48 14.96 -6.92
C PRO A 484 20.03 15.08 -5.44
N ASP A 485 20.23 16.22 -4.80
CA ASP A 485 20.09 16.36 -3.35
C ASP A 485 18.67 16.16 -2.82
N GLN A 486 17.61 16.18 -3.64
CA GLN A 486 16.24 15.91 -3.19
C GLN A 486 15.37 15.30 -4.31
N ILE A 487 15.23 13.97 -4.34
CA ILE A 487 14.03 13.37 -4.96
C ILE A 487 12.81 13.84 -4.15
N PHE A 488 11.81 14.41 -4.80
CA PHE A 488 10.52 14.64 -4.16
C PHE A 488 9.61 13.46 -4.50
N VAL A 489 9.19 12.73 -3.48
CA VAL A 489 8.30 11.58 -3.63
C VAL A 489 6.87 12.04 -3.32
N LEU A 490 6.13 12.44 -4.36
CA LEU A 490 4.74 12.86 -4.21
C LEU A 490 3.82 11.64 -4.28
N GLY A 491 3.24 11.28 -3.15
CA GLY A 491 2.16 10.30 -3.10
C GLY A 491 0.90 10.88 -3.73
N THR A 492 0.47 10.33 -4.86
CA THR A 492 -0.82 10.71 -5.45
C THR A 492 -1.93 9.82 -4.90
N ASP A 493 -2.80 10.38 -4.05
CA ASP A 493 -4.18 9.89 -3.91
C ASP A 493 -4.98 10.42 -5.09
N THR A 494 -5.07 9.67 -6.17
CA THR A 494 -5.96 10.04 -7.26
C THR A 494 -7.40 9.70 -6.88
N SER A 495 -8.13 10.76 -6.51
CA SER A 495 -9.48 11.09 -7.02
C SER A 495 -10.73 10.46 -6.41
N ALA A 496 -10.70 9.41 -5.59
CA ALA A 496 -11.96 8.78 -5.17
C ALA A 496 -12.67 9.50 -4.00
N GLN A 497 -11.95 9.83 -2.92
CA GLN A 497 -12.57 10.37 -1.69
C GLN A 497 -12.89 11.86 -1.78
N THR A 498 -12.00 12.68 -2.35
CA THR A 498 -12.23 14.13 -2.52
C THR A 498 -13.38 14.40 -3.50
N THR A 499 -13.49 13.62 -4.57
CA THR A 499 -14.62 13.71 -5.52
C THR A 499 -15.93 13.25 -4.88
N GLN A 500 -15.92 12.16 -4.10
CA GLN A 500 -17.12 11.70 -3.38
C GLN A 500 -17.61 12.73 -2.35
N TRP A 501 -16.69 13.38 -1.63
CA TRP A 501 -17.05 14.36 -0.62
C TRP A 501 -17.57 15.67 -1.23
N THR A 502 -16.91 16.16 -2.29
CA THR A 502 -17.34 17.35 -3.03
C THR A 502 -18.69 17.12 -3.71
N MET A 503 -18.93 15.94 -4.28
CA MET A 503 -20.23 15.60 -4.86
C MET A 503 -21.32 15.46 -3.80
N ALA A 504 -21.02 14.88 -2.63
CA ALA A 504 -21.98 14.81 -1.53
C ALA A 504 -22.41 16.22 -1.07
N GLU A 505 -21.49 17.17 -1.03
CA GLU A 505 -21.77 18.54 -0.58
C GLU A 505 -22.53 19.37 -1.63
N ILE A 506 -22.23 19.18 -2.91
CA ILE A 506 -22.99 19.80 -4.02
C ILE A 506 -24.43 19.27 -4.08
N ILE A 507 -24.63 17.96 -3.86
CA ILE A 507 -25.95 17.32 -3.88
C ILE A 507 -26.82 17.78 -2.69
N ASN A 508 -26.19 18.04 -1.53
CA ASN A 508 -26.92 18.44 -0.33
C ASN A 508 -27.21 19.94 -0.24
N ASN A 509 -26.72 20.76 -1.19
CA ASN A 509 -26.89 22.22 -1.16
C ASN A 509 -27.64 22.76 -2.41
N PRO A 510 -28.97 23.00 -2.33
CA PRO A 510 -29.82 23.29 -3.48
C PRO A 510 -29.42 24.53 -4.29
N ASN A 511 -28.84 25.53 -3.64
CA ASN A 511 -28.43 26.78 -4.28
C ASN A 511 -27.16 26.61 -5.13
N ILE A 512 -26.25 25.73 -4.71
CA ILE A 512 -25.01 25.41 -5.44
C ILE A 512 -25.35 24.57 -6.67
N LEU A 513 -26.22 23.57 -6.50
CA LEU A 513 -26.68 22.73 -7.60
C LEU A 513 -27.41 23.55 -8.68
N LYS A 514 -28.23 24.53 -8.28
CA LYS A 514 -28.97 25.41 -9.20
C LYS A 514 -28.04 26.27 -10.05
N ARG A 515 -27.03 26.92 -9.45
CA ARG A 515 -26.04 27.74 -10.19
C ARG A 515 -25.19 26.90 -11.14
N LEU A 516 -24.75 25.72 -10.71
CA LEU A 516 -24.00 24.81 -11.58
C LEU A 516 -24.81 24.39 -12.80
N LYS A 517 -26.13 24.16 -12.64
CA LYS A 517 -27.05 23.85 -13.74
C LYS A 517 -27.15 25.01 -14.73
N GLU A 518 -27.31 26.24 -14.21
CA GLU A 518 -27.37 27.47 -15.02
C GLU A 518 -26.06 27.74 -15.79
N GLU A 519 -24.89 27.49 -15.17
CA GLU A 519 -23.58 27.61 -15.83
C GLU A 519 -23.36 26.54 -16.90
N ILE A 520 -23.67 25.27 -16.61
CA ILE A 520 -23.53 24.18 -17.58
C ILE A 520 -24.44 24.40 -18.79
N ASP A 521 -25.69 24.82 -18.55
CA ASP A 521 -26.64 25.16 -19.61
C ASP A 521 -26.18 26.35 -20.46
N SER A 522 -25.40 27.27 -19.89
CA SER A 522 -24.82 28.42 -20.62
C SER A 522 -23.62 28.05 -21.51
N VAL A 523 -22.90 26.96 -21.17
CA VAL A 523 -21.65 26.57 -21.85
C VAL A 523 -21.86 25.48 -22.90
N VAL A 524 -22.77 24.52 -22.68
CA VAL A 524 -22.85 23.29 -23.51
C VAL A 524 -23.97 23.33 -24.56
N GLY A 525 -24.93 24.26 -24.45
CA GLY A 525 -26.07 24.31 -25.38
C GLY A 525 -27.05 23.15 -25.17
N LYS A 526 -28.34 23.43 -25.37
CA LYS A 526 -29.46 22.55 -25.00
C LYS A 526 -29.50 21.23 -25.80
N THR A 527 -28.92 20.13 -25.31
CA THR A 527 -29.56 18.79 -25.34
C THR A 527 -28.98 17.81 -24.31
N ARG A 528 -29.87 17.02 -23.72
CA ARG A 528 -29.82 16.29 -22.43
C ARG A 528 -28.98 15.00 -22.39
N LEU A 529 -28.57 14.65 -21.17
CA LEU A 529 -28.64 13.28 -20.62
C LEU A 529 -29.23 13.34 -19.20
N ILE A 530 -30.57 13.35 -19.11
CA ILE A 530 -31.33 13.24 -17.86
C ILE A 530 -31.97 11.86 -17.89
N GLN A 531 -31.66 11.00 -16.92
CA GLN A 531 -32.43 9.79 -16.69
C GLN A 531 -33.42 10.09 -15.57
N GLU A 532 -34.71 10.14 -15.91
CA GLU A 532 -35.80 10.23 -14.94
C GLU A 532 -36.04 8.82 -14.38
N THR A 533 -36.03 8.69 -13.06
CA THR A 533 -36.44 7.45 -12.39
C THR A 533 -37.67 7.75 -11.56
N ASP A 534 -38.77 7.08 -11.87
CA ASP A 534 -40.02 7.20 -11.13
C ASP A 534 -39.93 6.45 -9.80
N LEU A 535 -40.25 7.14 -8.71
CA LEU A 535 -40.35 6.55 -7.39
C LEU A 535 -41.79 6.06 -7.12
N PRO A 536 -42.00 5.00 -6.30
CA PRO A 536 -43.30 4.38 -6.08
C PRO A 536 -44.41 5.30 -5.53
N ASN A 537 -44.05 6.51 -5.11
CA ASN A 537 -44.95 7.53 -4.57
C ASN A 537 -45.35 8.60 -5.61
N GLY A 538 -45.04 8.40 -6.90
CA GLY A 538 -45.41 9.30 -7.99
C GLY A 538 -44.52 10.55 -8.09
N SER A 539 -43.33 10.54 -7.47
CA SER A 539 -42.35 11.63 -7.60
C SER A 539 -41.18 11.22 -8.51
N THR A 540 -40.75 12.14 -9.37
CA THR A 540 -39.65 11.95 -10.33
C THR A 540 -38.36 12.52 -9.74
N LYS A 541 -37.25 11.76 -9.80
CA LYS A 541 -35.92 12.26 -9.36
C LYS A 541 -35.02 12.46 -10.58
N GLU A 542 -34.63 13.70 -10.85
CA GLU A 542 -33.63 14.03 -11.89
C GLU A 542 -32.20 13.79 -11.37
N GLY A 543 -31.37 13.07 -12.12
CA GLY A 543 -29.94 12.90 -11.85
C GLY A 543 -29.06 13.46 -12.98
N LEU A 544 -27.97 14.15 -12.62
CA LEU A 544 -26.94 14.66 -13.54
C LEU A 544 -25.77 13.66 -13.62
N ARG A 545 -25.32 13.29 -14.83
CA ARG A 545 -24.13 12.45 -15.02
C ARG A 545 -22.96 13.32 -15.51
N LEU A 546 -22.00 13.60 -14.64
CA LEU A 546 -20.73 14.26 -14.99
C LEU A 546 -19.60 13.21 -14.95
N HIS A 547 -18.92 12.99 -16.07
CA HIS A 547 -17.59 12.35 -16.08
C HIS A 547 -16.56 13.33 -15.44
N PRO A 548 -15.52 12.85 -14.71
CA PRO A 548 -14.85 13.63 -13.64
C PRO A 548 -13.72 14.55 -14.16
N PRO A 549 -13.14 15.45 -13.33
CA PRO A 549 -13.64 16.25 -12.19
C PRO A 549 -13.45 17.79 -12.41
N GLY A 550 -13.94 18.63 -11.48
CA GLY A 550 -13.96 20.11 -11.55
C GLY A 550 -12.61 20.84 -11.68
N PRO A 551 -12.60 22.19 -11.77
CA PRO A 551 -11.67 22.92 -12.62
C PRO A 551 -10.25 22.97 -12.04
N LEU A 552 -9.35 22.24 -12.69
CA LEU A 552 -7.92 22.54 -12.68
C LEU A 552 -7.73 23.87 -13.40
N LEU A 553 -7.20 24.89 -12.71
CA LEU A 553 -6.76 26.08 -13.41
C LEU A 553 -5.54 25.69 -14.22
N THR A 554 -5.78 25.53 -15.51
CA THR A 554 -4.85 24.94 -16.46
C THR A 554 -4.35 26.06 -17.35
N ARG A 555 -3.09 26.44 -17.16
CA ARG A 555 -2.47 27.47 -18.00
C ARG A 555 -1.32 26.86 -18.76
N THR A 556 -1.44 26.87 -20.09
CA THR A 556 -0.34 26.48 -20.98
C THR A 556 0.50 27.70 -21.27
N PHE A 557 1.80 27.61 -21.02
CA PHE A 557 2.72 28.72 -21.26
C PHE A 557 3.02 28.81 -22.76
N GLU A 558 2.69 29.94 -23.39
CA GLU A 558 2.96 30.15 -24.83
C GLU A 558 4.44 30.44 -25.12
N GLU A 559 5.20 30.80 -24.10
CA GLU A 559 6.64 31.04 -24.14
C GLU A 559 7.30 30.45 -22.91
N SER A 560 8.58 30.09 -23.02
CA SER A 560 9.34 29.63 -21.87
C SER A 560 9.56 30.79 -20.90
N CYS A 561 9.40 30.54 -19.61
CA CYS A 561 9.59 31.55 -18.58
C CYS A 561 10.22 30.95 -17.32
N GLU A 562 10.83 31.79 -16.50
CA GLU A 562 11.45 31.36 -15.24
C GLU A 562 10.65 31.93 -14.07
N ILE A 563 10.19 31.07 -13.16
CA ILE A 563 9.43 31.47 -11.97
C ILE A 563 10.14 30.93 -10.74
N LYS A 564 10.63 31.81 -9.87
CA LYS A 564 11.34 31.47 -8.62
C LYS A 564 12.51 30.49 -8.84
N GLY A 565 13.30 30.68 -9.91
CA GLY A 565 14.45 29.81 -10.23
C GLY A 565 14.08 28.49 -10.90
N PHE A 566 12.80 28.27 -11.23
CA PHE A 566 12.36 27.12 -12.01
C PHE A 566 12.08 27.55 -13.45
N TYR A 567 12.82 26.97 -14.38
CA TYR A 567 12.59 27.14 -15.81
C TYR A 567 11.36 26.33 -16.23
N ILE A 568 10.36 27.01 -16.79
CA ILE A 568 9.11 26.46 -17.32
C ILE A 568 9.20 26.51 -18.85
N PRO A 569 9.32 25.36 -19.54
CA PRO A 569 9.39 25.32 -20.98
C PRO A 569 8.12 25.83 -21.68
N LYS A 570 8.29 26.30 -22.91
CA LYS A 570 7.18 26.63 -23.81
C LYS A 570 6.30 25.40 -24.02
N LYS A 571 4.98 25.60 -23.98
CA LYS A 571 3.90 24.59 -24.02
C LYS A 571 3.80 23.69 -22.78
N SER A 572 4.53 23.97 -21.70
CA SER A 572 4.26 23.32 -20.43
C SER A 572 2.90 23.76 -19.91
N THR A 573 2.16 22.81 -19.36
CA THR A 573 0.80 23.03 -18.84
C THR A 573 0.87 22.97 -17.31
N LEU A 574 0.65 24.11 -16.66
CA LEU A 574 0.58 24.17 -15.20
C LEU A 574 -0.84 23.85 -14.76
N HIS A 575 -0.92 22.84 -13.91
CA HIS A 575 -2.14 22.36 -13.28
C HIS A 575 -2.17 22.85 -11.83
N VAL A 576 -2.88 23.94 -11.57
CA VAL A 576 -2.99 24.47 -10.20
C VAL A 576 -4.17 23.80 -9.51
N ASN A 577 -3.88 23.05 -8.45
CA ASN A 577 -4.90 22.51 -7.57
C ASN A 577 -5.44 23.64 -6.68
N VAL A 578 -6.58 24.19 -7.08
CA VAL A 578 -7.27 25.29 -6.42
C VAL A 578 -7.54 24.99 -4.94
N TYR A 579 -7.69 23.71 -4.56
CA TYR A 579 -7.94 23.29 -3.19
C TYR A 579 -6.74 23.49 -2.25
N ALA A 580 -5.51 23.33 -2.74
CA ALA A 580 -4.31 23.56 -1.93
C ALA A 580 -4.11 25.05 -1.62
N VAL A 581 -4.48 25.93 -2.55
CA VAL A 581 -4.41 27.39 -2.39
C VAL A 581 -5.47 27.89 -1.40
N MET A 582 -6.65 27.26 -1.36
CA MET A 582 -7.74 27.63 -0.45
C MET A 582 -7.45 27.36 1.03
N ARG A 583 -6.51 26.46 1.33
CA ARG A 583 -6.18 26.04 2.70
C ARG A 583 -4.85 26.60 3.21
N ASP A 584 -4.19 27.47 2.45
CA ASP A 584 -2.98 28.14 2.93
C ASP A 584 -3.36 29.19 4.00
N PRO A 585 -3.00 28.96 5.27
CA PRO A 585 -3.34 29.88 6.35
C PRO A 585 -2.63 31.23 6.23
N ASN A 586 -1.61 31.34 5.37
CA ASN A 586 -0.92 32.60 5.09
C ASN A 586 -1.63 33.44 4.01
N SER A 587 -2.53 32.83 3.24
CA SER A 587 -3.20 33.47 2.11
C SER A 587 -4.65 33.87 2.39
N TRP A 588 -5.33 33.24 3.35
CA TRP A 588 -6.75 33.50 3.64
C TRP A 588 -7.10 33.48 5.13
N GLU A 589 -7.88 34.45 5.59
CA GLU A 589 -8.56 34.38 6.90
C GLU A 589 -9.62 33.25 6.88
N ASN A 590 -9.50 32.31 7.82
CA ASN A 590 -10.33 31.12 7.99
C ASN A 590 -10.27 30.12 6.81
N PRO A 591 -9.13 29.41 6.64
CA PRO A 591 -8.88 28.49 5.51
C PRO A 591 -9.75 27.22 5.49
N ASP A 592 -10.38 26.88 6.63
CA ASP A 592 -11.22 25.68 6.75
C ASP A 592 -12.67 25.90 6.34
N GLU A 593 -13.08 27.14 6.06
CA GLU A 593 -14.44 27.51 5.65
C GLU A 593 -14.54 27.62 4.12
N PHE A 594 -15.49 26.90 3.51
CA PHE A 594 -15.69 26.91 2.06
C PHE A 594 -16.48 28.15 1.62
N LYS A 595 -15.81 29.13 1.01
CA LYS A 595 -16.40 30.40 0.50
C LYS A 595 -16.10 30.61 -0.99
N PRO A 596 -17.06 30.36 -1.90
CA PRO A 596 -16.85 30.49 -3.34
C PRO A 596 -16.71 31.95 -3.81
N GLU A 597 -17.14 32.94 -3.02
CA GLU A 597 -17.02 34.37 -3.37
C GLU A 597 -15.57 34.87 -3.44
N ARG A 598 -14.62 34.12 -2.86
CA ARG A 598 -13.17 34.41 -2.92
C ARG A 598 -12.62 34.53 -4.35
N PHE A 599 -13.36 34.03 -5.35
CA PHE A 599 -12.94 33.99 -6.75
C PHE A 599 -13.83 34.83 -7.68
N LEU A 600 -14.80 35.58 -7.14
CA LEU A 600 -15.80 36.29 -7.94
C LEU A 600 -15.45 37.75 -8.24
N THR A 601 -14.26 38.25 -7.89
CA THR A 601 -13.87 39.64 -8.22
C THR A 601 -12.69 39.67 -9.19
N SER A 602 -12.95 40.25 -10.36
CA SER A 602 -12.05 40.35 -11.51
C SER A 602 -11.15 41.60 -11.49
N SER A 603 -10.86 42.18 -10.33
CA SER A 603 -10.01 43.38 -10.25
C SER A 603 -8.78 43.15 -9.38
N ARG A 604 -7.62 43.11 -10.05
CA ARG A 604 -6.25 43.21 -9.50
C ARG A 604 -6.22 44.22 -8.35
N SER A 605 -5.76 43.81 -7.17
CA SER A 605 -5.61 44.69 -6.01
C SER A 605 -4.14 44.80 -5.60
N GLU A 606 -3.73 45.99 -5.13
CA GLU A 606 -2.38 46.36 -4.69
C GLU A 606 -1.78 45.43 -3.61
N LYS A 607 -2.61 44.63 -2.92
CA LYS A 607 -2.15 43.59 -1.98
C LYS A 607 -1.36 42.46 -2.65
N GLU A 608 -1.63 42.15 -3.91
CA GLU A 608 -0.90 41.09 -4.64
C GLU A 608 0.56 41.46 -4.91
N ASP A 609 0.88 42.76 -5.07
CA ASP A 609 2.24 43.22 -5.32
C ASP A 609 3.08 43.29 -4.03
N GLU A 610 2.46 43.62 -2.89
CA GLU A 610 3.12 43.64 -1.56
C GLU A 610 3.49 42.21 -1.08
N ILE A 611 2.64 41.22 -1.38
CA ILE A 611 2.92 39.79 -1.15
C ILE A 611 4.10 39.31 -2.01
N ARG A 612 4.26 39.87 -3.21
CA ARG A 612 5.31 39.50 -4.15
C ARG A 612 6.70 39.98 -3.70
N GLU A 613 6.79 41.16 -3.09
CA GLU A 613 8.03 41.68 -2.51
C GLU A 613 8.46 40.96 -1.22
N GLN A 614 7.51 40.57 -0.35
CA GLN A 614 7.84 39.81 0.86
C GLN A 614 8.26 38.36 0.57
N ALA A 615 7.69 37.74 -0.47
CA ALA A 615 8.01 36.37 -0.88
C ALA A 615 9.43 36.20 -1.47
N LEU A 616 10.15 37.29 -1.74
CA LEU A 616 11.52 37.27 -2.27
C LEU A 616 12.62 37.22 -1.19
N LYS A 617 12.26 37.19 0.11
CA LYS A 617 13.24 37.28 1.22
C LYS A 617 13.54 35.98 2.00
N ILE A 618 13.03 34.82 1.61
CA ILE A 618 13.24 33.59 2.40
C ILE A 618 14.28 32.67 1.71
N LYS A 619 15.47 32.56 2.33
CA LYS A 619 16.60 31.69 1.96
C LYS A 619 16.63 30.42 2.84
N GLY A 620 16.91 29.25 2.22
CA GLY A 620 17.38 27.98 2.82
C GLY A 620 16.35 27.21 3.65
N GLU A 621 16.37 25.88 3.82
CA GLU A 621 17.17 24.72 3.37
C GLU A 621 16.34 23.44 3.71
N LYS A 622 16.51 22.36 2.92
CA LYS A 622 16.07 20.95 3.15
C LYS A 622 14.57 20.60 3.21
N VAL A 623 14.12 19.66 2.35
CA VAL A 623 12.78 19.04 2.40
C VAL A 623 12.85 17.51 2.56
N ASN A 624 11.90 17.00 3.35
CA ASN A 624 11.87 15.70 4.01
C ASN A 624 11.21 14.58 3.15
N MET A 625 11.92 13.47 2.94
CA MET A 625 11.50 12.26 2.20
C MET A 625 10.42 11.40 2.91
N GLU A 626 9.91 11.83 4.06
CA GLU A 626 9.13 11.02 4.97
C GLU A 626 7.61 10.94 4.71
N GLU A 627 7.03 11.58 3.71
CA GLU A 627 5.55 11.77 3.66
C GLU A 627 4.75 10.77 2.81
N ALA A 628 5.36 9.70 2.32
CA ALA A 628 4.68 8.72 1.46
C ALA A 628 3.88 7.63 2.22
N PRO A 629 2.58 7.42 1.91
CA PRO A 629 1.78 6.33 2.48
C PRO A 629 2.17 4.94 1.98
N ALA A 630 2.18 3.96 2.89
CA ALA A 630 2.25 2.55 2.53
C ALA A 630 0.97 2.16 1.76
N GLY A 631 1.13 1.77 0.48
CA GLY A 631 0.03 1.45 -0.43
C GLY A 631 -0.30 2.52 -1.48
N MET A 632 0.47 3.62 -1.57
CA MET A 632 0.43 4.52 -2.74
C MET A 632 1.44 4.08 -3.80
N ILE A 633 1.05 4.21 -5.07
CA ILE A 633 2.01 4.26 -6.17
C ILE A 633 2.64 5.64 -6.12
N LEU A 634 3.96 5.68 -5.96
CA LEU A 634 4.70 6.93 -5.95
C LEU A 634 4.97 7.32 -7.39
N ALA A 635 4.50 8.50 -7.79
CA ALA A 635 5.05 9.15 -8.96
C ALA A 635 6.23 10.00 -8.45
N MET A 636 7.41 9.81 -9.03
CA MET A 636 8.49 10.77 -8.78
C MET A 636 7.98 12.16 -9.18
N ALA A 637 8.14 13.17 -8.33
CA ALA A 637 7.65 14.52 -8.60
C ALA A 637 8.25 15.13 -9.87
N HIS A 638 9.41 14.61 -10.27
CA HIS A 638 10.09 14.94 -11.49
C HIS A 638 10.18 13.71 -12.38
N PRO A 639 9.96 13.86 -13.69
CA PRO A 639 10.07 12.74 -14.60
C PRO A 639 11.50 12.17 -14.58
N LEU A 640 11.60 10.85 -14.51
CA LEU A 640 12.87 10.15 -14.51
C LEU A 640 13.24 9.79 -15.93
N LYS A 641 14.41 10.22 -16.37
CA LYS A 641 15.02 9.76 -17.62
C LYS A 641 16.11 8.78 -17.30
N CYS A 642 16.30 7.83 -18.19
CA CYS A 642 17.47 6.97 -18.13
C CYS A 642 18.21 7.01 -19.47
N THR A 643 19.53 6.90 -19.40
CA THR A 643 20.40 6.81 -20.57
C THR A 643 20.97 5.40 -20.62
N PRO A 644 20.82 4.67 -21.74
CA PRO A 644 21.41 3.35 -21.86
C PRO A 644 22.94 3.45 -21.79
N ILE A 645 23.56 2.57 -21.02
CA ILE A 645 25.01 2.44 -21.02
C ILE A 645 25.38 1.37 -22.03
N VAL A 646 26.21 1.73 -23.00
CA VAL A 646 26.70 0.79 -24.02
C VAL A 646 27.68 -0.18 -23.34
N ARG A 647 27.15 -1.29 -22.82
CA ARG A 647 27.93 -2.35 -22.16
C ARG A 647 27.74 -3.68 -22.88
N ILE A 648 26.49 -3.98 -23.24
CA ILE A 648 26.09 -5.23 -23.89
C ILE A 648 25.88 -4.94 -25.37
N ASP A 649 26.62 -5.63 -26.24
CA ASP A 649 26.38 -5.57 -27.68
C ASP A 649 24.96 -6.07 -27.96
N PRO A 650 24.05 -5.24 -28.53
CA PRO A 650 22.69 -5.66 -28.85
C PRO A 650 22.62 -6.92 -29.72
N SER A 651 23.67 -7.23 -30.49
CA SER A 651 23.75 -8.43 -31.33
C SER A 651 24.01 -9.73 -30.55
N THR A 652 24.45 -9.65 -29.29
CA THR A 652 24.69 -10.80 -28.41
C THR A 652 23.45 -11.22 -27.61
N LEU A 653 22.43 -10.35 -27.54
CA LEU A 653 21.12 -10.70 -27.02
C LEU A 653 20.36 -11.42 -28.13
N SER A 654 20.28 -12.74 -28.07
CA SER A 654 19.43 -13.50 -28.98
C SER A 654 17.97 -13.08 -28.75
N PHE A 655 17.47 -12.19 -29.59
CA PHE A 655 16.04 -11.91 -29.70
C PHE A 655 15.39 -13.14 -30.33
N ALA A 656 15.13 -14.18 -29.54
CA ALA A 656 14.19 -15.22 -29.92
C ALA A 656 12.78 -14.64 -29.79
N VAL A 657 12.40 -13.81 -30.77
CA VAL A 657 10.99 -13.54 -31.05
C VAL A 657 10.55 -14.68 -31.95
N ASN A 658 9.83 -15.64 -31.39
CA ASN A 658 8.83 -16.41 -32.11
C ASN A 658 7.48 -16.14 -31.45
#